data_AF-A0A424KFS5-F1
#
_entry.id   AF-A0A424KFS5-F1
#
_cell.length_a   1.000
_cell.length_b   1.000
_cell.length_c   1.000
_cell.angle_alpha   90.00
_cell.angle_beta   90.00
_cell.angle_gamma   90.00
#
_symmetry.space_group_name_H-M   'P 1'
#
loop_
_entity.id
_entity.type
_entity.pdbx_description
1 polymer ?
#
loop_
_entity_poly.entity_id
_entity_poly.type
_entity_poly.pdbx_seq_one_letter_code
_entity_poly.pdbx_strand_id
1 'polypeptide(L)'
;MNHDQNEQQIPMDQVAGESASSDASEAPRSASGDVLSLIEDVERHLTRIRDVQSRQETEFEDLAERQRKVDLAEKEFDGRRREVEEAATALDAARESMSTERSEIDGLRSDLEGRESRFSEECATFERSKQEFETAGAEMATERAALESRDAEIAERERTITEERQALDALRDEIEARENAFADRSAAADAALASVGELEAEVGRLSESVETQAAAHREAMSTAEETTGRHRTALESVGADLESAQAELEAARNAHESSCSELDSLRSRTAAAEDEKSQLQQAMSSLEERCTELDEAAGRSVELESELEEANEKVTALESTIEEDQRQLELAGEKLTELAKAISEQAPRLERGTAAIALMSQHQETIAKLEARLAEDGTDAANAVAKVRDTFEARIAELESALAHASAQGADPAALEAALTAARGPLEARIHELESGGGLDASAVEAAVEEATTPLLAEIERLHQDAESNDGPSVPRDRYDSVKERCRRAERRSDELETALSMTNDKGQAQEMAKRLRAKAERVGEAARHLELRKNRLLAVRKAIRARGGDAGSTPAFQELQRLEAQRKELSQVREFLSRSEQQMIRRWARPRSAAIVGWVMILAVLCSVGSWFGVQEMVPIAGAASVEIRATPRDGKPLSGSKAESWAEWHEALATDPAFVQVVSKRLAARGIAPSGGEPAVATMLVDDLSFESDGPGRLRLVLSGMDRRLLAPTLDAVATTMASESARQAPRRDDGARASLSGEQTANPDGGYATLIDGAISPDVLTFTGLIAGGALVMSLLMIGLVYLALARAKRVFEESESGGGEFAT
;
A
#
# COMPACT_ATOMS: atom_id res chain seq x y z
N MET A 1 -27.22 51.94 -120.33
CA MET A 1 -28.42 52.20 -121.17
C MET A 1 -28.95 53.59 -120.83
N ASN A 2 -28.29 54.64 -121.33
CA ASN A 2 -28.82 56.01 -121.37
C ASN A 2 -27.94 56.88 -122.30
N HIS A 3 -28.59 57.68 -123.15
CA HIS A 3 -28.16 58.91 -123.86
C HIS A 3 -26.93 59.00 -124.80
N ASP A 4 -27.22 59.61 -125.95
CA ASP A 4 -26.52 60.71 -126.67
C ASP A 4 -25.43 60.49 -127.76
N GLN A 5 -25.86 60.83 -129.00
CA GLN A 5 -25.42 61.97 -129.85
C GLN A 5 -24.45 61.82 -131.06
N ASN A 6 -24.74 62.72 -132.03
CA ASN A 6 -24.08 63.16 -133.28
C ASN A 6 -23.91 62.13 -134.41
N GLU A 7 -24.36 62.36 -135.66
CA GLU A 7 -24.40 63.56 -136.56
C GLU A 7 -23.05 64.02 -137.13
N GLN A 8 -22.89 63.88 -138.46
CA GLN A 8 -22.35 64.84 -139.48
C GLN A 8 -22.09 64.06 -140.80
N GLN A 9 -22.83 64.29 -141.90
CA GLN A 9 -22.65 65.32 -142.97
C GLN A 9 -21.49 64.99 -143.96
N ILE A 10 -21.69 64.76 -145.29
CA ILE A 10 -22.11 65.68 -146.41
C ILE A 10 -20.93 66.65 -146.79
N PRO A 11 -20.66 67.14 -148.05
CA PRO A 11 -21.01 66.79 -149.47
C PRO A 11 -19.92 67.11 -150.58
N MET A 12 -20.34 67.19 -151.87
CA MET A 12 -20.01 68.21 -152.93
C MET A 12 -19.00 68.00 -154.10
N ASP A 13 -19.54 68.23 -155.31
CA ASP A 13 -19.08 69.01 -156.50
C ASP A 13 -17.83 68.75 -157.39
N GLN A 14 -18.09 68.35 -158.66
CA GLN A 14 -18.24 69.21 -159.89
C GLN A 14 -17.04 69.99 -160.50
N VAL A 15 -16.94 70.01 -161.86
CA VAL A 15 -16.84 71.18 -162.81
C VAL A 15 -16.00 70.96 -164.10
N ALA A 16 -16.58 71.35 -165.27
CA ALA A 16 -16.01 71.69 -166.61
C ALA A 16 -15.15 70.65 -167.40
N GLY A 17 -15.03 70.66 -168.74
CA GLY A 17 -15.52 71.51 -169.86
C GLY A 17 -14.60 71.32 -171.10
N GLU A 18 -14.85 71.77 -172.34
CA GLU A 18 -16.03 72.36 -173.01
C GLU A 18 -15.76 72.51 -174.56
N SER A 19 -16.73 72.97 -175.37
CA SER A 19 -16.57 73.58 -176.74
C SER A 19 -16.14 72.69 -177.94
N ALA A 20 -16.52 72.92 -179.21
CA ALA A 20 -17.56 73.80 -179.81
C ALA A 20 -17.90 73.38 -181.28
N SER A 21 -19.00 73.89 -181.83
CA SER A 21 -19.48 73.71 -183.22
C SER A 21 -19.26 74.93 -184.11
N SER A 22 -19.12 74.79 -185.45
CA SER A 22 -19.62 75.77 -186.45
C SER A 22 -19.49 75.31 -187.93
N ASP A 23 -20.63 74.93 -188.52
CA ASP A 23 -21.29 75.45 -189.75
C ASP A 23 -20.56 75.91 -191.05
N ALA A 24 -21.38 76.01 -192.12
CA ALA A 24 -21.26 76.80 -193.37
C ALA A 24 -20.88 76.12 -194.72
N SER A 25 -21.93 75.66 -195.44
CA SER A 25 -22.28 75.92 -196.86
C SER A 25 -21.27 76.55 -197.85
N GLU A 26 -21.09 75.94 -199.04
CA GLU A 26 -21.51 76.55 -200.34
C GLU A 26 -21.29 75.63 -201.58
N ALA A 27 -22.08 75.87 -202.64
CA ALA A 27 -21.87 75.40 -204.02
C ALA A 27 -22.06 76.63 -204.94
N PRO A 28 -21.41 76.74 -206.14
CA PRO A 28 -22.07 76.20 -207.34
C PRO A 28 -21.23 75.96 -208.65
N ARG A 29 -21.85 75.24 -209.60
CA ARG A 29 -21.89 75.49 -211.08
C ARG A 29 -20.63 75.44 -212.00
N SER A 30 -20.72 74.49 -212.95
CA SER A 30 -20.85 74.72 -214.42
C SER A 30 -19.61 74.71 -215.36
N ALA A 31 -19.88 74.19 -216.56
CA ALA A 31 -19.20 74.39 -217.86
C ALA A 31 -17.86 73.67 -218.13
N SER A 32 -18.00 72.39 -218.52
CA SER A 32 -17.49 71.80 -219.78
C SER A 32 -16.27 72.44 -220.47
N GLY A 33 -15.23 71.62 -220.70
CA GLY A 33 -14.29 71.66 -221.83
C GLY A 33 -13.79 73.03 -222.31
N ASP A 34 -12.49 73.28 -222.22
CA ASP A 34 -11.66 72.79 -223.32
C ASP A 34 -10.40 72.04 -222.86
N VAL A 35 -10.49 70.70 -222.86
CA VAL A 35 -9.50 69.59 -222.81
C VAL A 35 -8.23 69.72 -221.93
N LEU A 36 -7.52 70.85 -221.92
CA LEU A 36 -6.30 71.05 -221.14
C LEU A 36 -6.57 71.10 -219.62
N SER A 37 -7.73 71.61 -219.21
CA SER A 37 -8.18 71.53 -217.82
C SER A 37 -8.39 70.08 -217.36
N LEU A 38 -8.71 69.15 -218.27
CA LEU A 38 -8.85 67.73 -217.95
C LEU A 38 -7.49 67.07 -217.67
N ILE A 39 -6.41 67.51 -218.32
CA ILE A 39 -5.07 67.00 -218.04
C ILE A 39 -4.59 67.56 -216.68
N GLU A 40 -4.77 68.86 -216.43
CA GLU A 40 -4.43 69.44 -215.13
C GLU A 40 -5.27 68.84 -214.01
N ASP A 41 -6.57 68.58 -214.23
CA ASP A 41 -7.43 67.94 -213.23
C ASP A 41 -7.12 66.45 -213.07
N VAL A 42 -6.65 65.73 -214.11
CA VAL A 42 -6.11 64.37 -213.98
C VAL A 42 -4.78 64.36 -213.21
N GLU A 43 -3.89 65.33 -213.42
CA GLU A 43 -2.68 65.46 -212.59
C GLU A 43 -3.02 65.81 -211.14
N ARG A 44 -3.99 66.71 -210.91
CA ARG A 44 -4.59 66.99 -209.59
C ARG A 44 -5.28 65.76 -209.00
N HIS A 45 -5.88 64.90 -209.81
CA HIS A 45 -6.54 63.68 -209.37
C HIS A 45 -5.54 62.56 -209.08
N LEU A 46 -4.41 62.50 -209.79
CA LEU A 46 -3.32 61.55 -209.53
C LEU A 46 -2.48 61.96 -208.32
N THR A 47 -2.24 63.25 -208.09
CA THR A 47 -1.66 63.73 -206.82
C THR A 47 -2.64 63.52 -205.68
N ARG A 48 -3.93 63.86 -205.84
CA ARG A 48 -4.97 63.55 -204.83
C ARG A 48 -5.09 62.04 -204.56
N ILE A 49 -5.00 61.16 -205.56
CA ILE A 49 -4.99 59.71 -205.36
C ILE A 49 -3.72 59.28 -204.62
N ARG A 50 -2.54 59.82 -204.98
CA ARG A 50 -1.29 59.53 -204.27
C ARG A 50 -1.32 60.02 -202.81
N ASP A 51 -1.86 61.21 -202.56
CA ASP A 51 -2.02 61.79 -201.22
C ASP A 51 -3.07 61.03 -200.40
N VAL A 52 -4.14 60.54 -201.03
CA VAL A 52 -5.11 59.64 -200.39
C VAL A 52 -4.51 58.27 -200.14
N GLN A 53 -3.67 57.74 -201.02
CA GLN A 53 -2.97 56.47 -200.82
C GLN A 53 -1.92 56.57 -199.72
N SER A 54 -1.07 57.61 -199.70
CA SER A 54 -0.11 57.83 -198.62
C SER A 54 -0.83 58.11 -197.30
N ARG A 55 -1.95 58.85 -197.33
CA ARG A 55 -2.80 59.03 -196.16
C ARG A 55 -3.40 57.72 -195.66
N GLN A 56 -3.95 56.88 -196.54
CA GLN A 56 -4.46 55.55 -196.19
C GLN A 56 -3.35 54.67 -195.63
N GLU A 57 -2.15 54.70 -196.22
CA GLU A 57 -0.97 53.97 -195.74
C GLU A 57 -0.58 54.45 -194.34
N THR A 58 -0.53 55.77 -194.07
CA THR A 58 -0.29 56.30 -192.72
C THR A 58 -1.44 56.02 -191.74
N GLU A 59 -2.69 55.98 -192.19
CA GLU A 59 -3.85 55.63 -191.37
C GLU A 59 -3.85 54.12 -191.03
N PHE A 60 -3.38 53.25 -191.94
CA PHE A 60 -3.14 51.83 -191.68
C PHE A 60 -1.93 51.60 -190.77
N GLU A 61 -0.85 52.38 -190.91
CA GLU A 61 0.30 52.33 -189.99
C GLU A 61 -0.08 52.80 -188.59
N ASP A 62 -0.82 53.90 -188.43
CA ASP A 62 -1.34 54.37 -187.14
C ASP A 62 -2.37 53.39 -186.55
N LEU A 63 -3.25 52.79 -187.36
CA LEU A 63 -4.13 51.70 -186.90
C LEU A 63 -3.33 50.48 -186.43
N ALA A 64 -2.27 50.09 -187.14
CA ALA A 64 -1.39 48.99 -186.72
C ALA A 64 -0.59 49.33 -185.46
N GLU A 65 -0.14 50.59 -185.30
CA GLU A 65 0.54 51.05 -184.09
C GLU A 65 -0.42 51.12 -182.90
N ARG A 66 -1.66 51.59 -183.10
CA ARG A 66 -2.74 51.57 -182.10
C ARG A 66 -3.10 50.14 -181.71
N GLN A 67 -3.22 49.22 -182.66
CA GLN A 67 -3.47 47.80 -182.34
C GLN A 67 -2.31 47.24 -181.50
N ARG A 68 -1.05 47.47 -181.88
CA ARG A 68 0.12 47.07 -181.07
C ARG A 68 0.13 47.69 -179.67
N LYS A 69 -0.31 48.95 -179.52
CA LYS A 69 -0.44 49.62 -178.22
C LYS A 69 -1.58 49.02 -177.39
N VAL A 70 -2.70 48.65 -178.01
CA VAL A 70 -3.81 47.93 -177.36
C VAL A 70 -3.36 46.53 -176.95
N ASP A 71 -2.72 45.76 -177.83
CA ASP A 71 -2.19 44.43 -177.52
C ASP A 71 -1.15 44.46 -176.39
N LEU A 72 -0.34 45.53 -176.31
CA LEU A 72 0.62 45.76 -175.23
C LEU A 72 -0.09 46.12 -173.92
N ALA A 73 -1.04 47.05 -173.96
CA ALA A 73 -1.83 47.45 -172.80
C ALA A 73 -2.68 46.29 -172.28
N GLU A 74 -3.25 45.46 -173.16
CA GLU A 74 -3.99 44.24 -172.81
C GLU A 74 -3.06 43.27 -172.09
N LYS A 75 -1.84 43.02 -172.60
CA LYS A 75 -0.82 42.21 -171.90
C LYS A 75 -0.41 42.80 -170.55
N GLU A 76 -0.30 44.12 -170.41
CA GLU A 76 -0.04 44.79 -169.13
C GLU A 76 -1.21 44.66 -168.15
N PHE A 77 -2.46 44.78 -168.62
CA PHE A 77 -3.66 44.55 -167.81
C PHE A 77 -3.77 43.09 -167.39
N ASP A 78 -3.46 42.15 -168.28
CA ASP A 78 -3.37 40.72 -168.00
C ASP A 78 -2.25 40.42 -166.99
N GLY A 79 -1.13 41.13 -167.05
CA GLY A 79 -0.04 41.08 -166.06
C GLY A 79 -0.52 41.54 -164.69
N ARG A 80 -1.03 42.78 -164.60
CA ARG A 80 -1.59 43.36 -163.37
C ARG A 80 -2.74 42.54 -162.80
N ARG A 81 -3.55 41.93 -163.66
CA ARG A 81 -4.64 41.04 -163.23
C ARG A 81 -4.08 39.81 -162.53
N ARG A 82 -3.05 39.17 -163.07
CA ARG A 82 -2.36 38.05 -162.41
C ARG A 82 -1.70 38.48 -161.11
N GLU A 83 -1.05 39.65 -161.06
CA GLU A 83 -0.48 40.22 -159.83
C GLU A 83 -1.55 40.47 -158.76
N VAL A 84 -2.73 40.97 -159.14
CA VAL A 84 -3.87 41.19 -158.22
C VAL A 84 -4.51 39.88 -157.78
N GLU A 85 -4.65 38.89 -158.67
CA GLU A 85 -5.14 37.55 -158.34
C GLU A 85 -4.16 36.84 -157.38
N GLU A 86 -2.84 36.92 -157.62
CA GLU A 86 -1.80 36.41 -156.74
C GLU A 86 -1.82 37.11 -155.37
N ALA A 87 -1.87 38.45 -155.34
CA ALA A 87 -1.96 39.23 -154.11
C ALA A 87 -3.24 38.93 -153.31
N ALA A 88 -4.37 38.68 -153.98
CA ALA A 88 -5.60 38.26 -153.33
C ALA A 88 -5.44 36.89 -152.67
N THR A 89 -4.90 35.89 -153.38
CA THR A 89 -4.64 34.56 -152.79
C THR A 89 -3.65 34.59 -151.62
N ALA A 90 -2.60 35.41 -151.71
CA ALA A 90 -1.64 35.61 -150.62
C ALA A 90 -2.29 36.28 -149.40
N LEU A 91 -3.20 37.23 -149.62
CA LEU A 91 -3.91 37.93 -148.54
C LEU A 91 -4.97 37.05 -147.88
N ASP A 92 -5.63 36.16 -148.63
CA ASP A 92 -6.54 35.17 -148.05
C ASP A 92 -5.78 34.09 -147.27
N ALA A 93 -4.64 33.59 -147.77
CA ALA A 93 -3.76 32.72 -147.00
C ALA A 93 -3.24 33.38 -145.71
N ALA A 94 -2.92 34.68 -145.75
CA ALA A 94 -2.53 35.44 -144.57
C ALA A 94 -3.70 35.64 -143.58
N ARG A 95 -4.94 35.79 -144.07
CA ARG A 95 -6.15 35.81 -143.22
C ARG A 95 -6.40 34.46 -142.55
N GLU A 96 -6.23 33.35 -143.27
CA GLU A 96 -6.33 32.01 -142.70
C GLU A 96 -5.26 31.80 -141.62
N SER A 97 -3.99 32.16 -141.87
CA SER A 97 -2.91 32.11 -140.86
C SER A 97 -3.27 32.93 -139.61
N MET A 98 -3.67 34.19 -139.77
CA MET A 98 -4.09 35.03 -138.64
C MET A 98 -5.32 34.49 -137.91
N SER A 99 -6.23 33.80 -138.60
CA SER A 99 -7.39 33.16 -137.98
C SER A 99 -6.96 31.94 -137.13
N THR A 100 -5.99 31.17 -137.60
CA THR A 100 -5.39 30.06 -136.86
C THR A 100 -4.63 30.57 -135.64
N GLU A 101 -3.73 31.55 -135.81
CA GLU A 101 -2.99 32.18 -134.70
C GLU A 101 -3.90 32.77 -133.63
N ARG A 102 -5.02 33.42 -134.03
CA ARG A 102 -6.03 33.90 -133.06
C ARG A 102 -6.68 32.76 -132.30
N SER A 103 -7.05 31.67 -132.97
CA SER A 103 -7.61 30.49 -132.31
C SER A 103 -6.61 29.83 -131.35
N GLU A 104 -5.31 29.84 -131.67
CA GLU A 104 -4.25 29.36 -130.77
C GLU A 104 -4.07 30.29 -129.57
N ILE A 105 -4.09 31.61 -129.75
CA ILE A 105 -4.01 32.60 -128.67
C ILE A 105 -5.22 32.49 -127.73
N ASP A 106 -6.44 32.34 -128.27
CA ASP A 106 -7.65 32.16 -127.47
C ASP A 106 -7.62 30.83 -126.69
N GLY A 107 -7.07 29.76 -127.30
CA GLY A 107 -6.81 28.49 -126.62
C GLY A 107 -5.80 28.62 -125.47
N LEU A 108 -4.62 29.21 -125.73
CA LEU A 108 -3.58 29.46 -124.71
C LEU A 108 -4.08 30.36 -123.58
N ARG A 109 -4.94 31.33 -123.89
CA ARG A 109 -5.60 32.18 -122.90
C ARG A 109 -6.55 31.38 -122.01
N SER A 110 -7.40 30.54 -122.60
CA SER A 110 -8.32 29.67 -121.85
C SER A 110 -7.55 28.69 -120.95
N ASP A 111 -6.44 28.13 -121.45
CA ASP A 111 -5.54 27.29 -120.65
C ASP A 111 -4.89 28.06 -119.49
N LEU A 112 -4.50 29.33 -119.69
CA LEU A 112 -3.92 30.17 -118.65
C LEU A 112 -4.95 30.53 -117.58
N GLU A 113 -6.15 30.97 -117.98
CA GLU A 113 -7.28 31.22 -117.07
C GLU A 113 -7.64 29.94 -116.28
N GLY A 114 -7.62 28.76 -116.93
CA GLY A 114 -7.80 27.46 -116.29
C GLY A 114 -6.63 26.99 -115.41
N ARG A 115 -5.43 27.55 -115.54
CA ARG A 115 -4.31 27.35 -114.61
C ARG A 115 -4.37 28.31 -113.43
N GLU A 116 -4.80 29.55 -113.65
CA GLU A 116 -5.00 30.55 -112.61
C GLU A 116 -6.13 30.14 -111.65
N SER A 117 -7.25 29.62 -112.14
CA SER A 117 -8.32 29.05 -111.29
C SER A 117 -7.81 27.93 -110.41
N ARG A 118 -7.08 26.96 -110.99
CA ARG A 118 -6.49 25.84 -110.24
C ARG A 118 -5.48 26.30 -109.19
N PHE A 119 -4.62 27.26 -109.53
CA PHE A 119 -3.67 27.80 -108.56
C PHE A 119 -4.37 28.55 -107.42
N SER A 120 -5.46 29.27 -107.72
CA SER A 120 -6.30 29.93 -106.70
C SER A 120 -6.98 28.91 -105.77
N GLU A 121 -7.52 27.82 -106.33
CA GLU A 121 -8.09 26.69 -105.57
C GLU A 121 -7.02 25.98 -104.71
N GLU A 122 -5.83 25.72 -105.26
CA GLU A 122 -4.69 25.16 -104.52
C GLU A 122 -4.26 26.10 -103.37
N CYS A 123 -4.15 27.41 -103.62
CA CYS A 123 -3.87 28.39 -102.57
C CYS A 123 -4.95 28.39 -101.46
N ALA A 124 -6.23 28.31 -101.84
CA ALA A 124 -7.33 28.29 -100.88
C ALA A 124 -7.41 26.98 -100.06
N THR A 125 -7.01 25.85 -100.64
CA THR A 125 -6.88 24.58 -99.90
C THR A 125 -5.64 24.58 -98.99
N PHE A 126 -4.53 25.15 -99.44
CA PHE A 126 -3.32 25.32 -98.63
C PHE A 126 -3.54 26.22 -97.42
N GLU A 127 -4.17 27.39 -97.59
CA GLU A 127 -4.44 28.30 -96.46
C GLU A 127 -5.45 27.69 -95.47
N ARG A 128 -6.43 26.90 -95.94
CA ARG A 128 -7.30 26.10 -95.06
C ARG A 128 -6.50 25.05 -94.27
N SER A 129 -5.65 24.27 -94.95
CA SER A 129 -4.81 23.26 -94.29
C SER A 129 -3.86 23.89 -93.27
N LYS A 130 -3.28 25.05 -93.59
CA LYS A 130 -2.47 25.85 -92.67
C LYS A 130 -3.26 26.28 -91.43
N GLN A 131 -4.49 26.77 -91.59
CA GLN A 131 -5.38 27.10 -90.47
C GLN A 131 -5.71 25.87 -89.62
N GLU A 132 -5.98 24.71 -90.24
CA GLU A 132 -6.21 23.44 -89.54
C GLU A 132 -4.97 23.00 -88.73
N PHE A 133 -3.75 23.19 -89.27
CA PHE A 133 -2.50 22.96 -88.55
C PHE A 133 -2.27 23.96 -87.40
N GLU A 134 -2.61 25.23 -87.57
CA GLU A 134 -2.53 26.24 -86.52
C GLU A 134 -3.52 25.95 -85.38
N THR A 135 -4.75 25.52 -85.68
CA THR A 135 -5.73 25.08 -84.66
C THR A 135 -5.28 23.82 -83.96
N ALA A 136 -4.81 22.79 -84.68
CA ALA A 136 -4.30 21.57 -84.06
C ALA A 136 -3.06 21.84 -83.19
N GLY A 137 -2.18 22.78 -83.60
CA GLY A 137 -1.05 23.22 -82.79
C GLY A 137 -1.47 23.92 -81.51
N ALA A 138 -2.53 24.74 -81.55
CA ALA A 138 -3.10 25.37 -80.36
C ALA A 138 -3.77 24.34 -79.42
N GLU A 139 -4.53 23.39 -79.96
CA GLU A 139 -5.14 22.29 -79.20
C GLU A 139 -4.06 21.46 -78.47
N MET A 140 -3.04 20.99 -79.19
CA MET A 140 -1.91 20.26 -78.61
C MET A 140 -1.17 21.06 -77.52
N ALA A 141 -1.08 22.39 -77.65
CA ALA A 141 -0.50 23.25 -76.61
C ALA A 141 -1.39 23.31 -75.35
N THR A 142 -2.72 23.33 -75.50
CA THR A 142 -3.65 23.27 -74.36
C THR A 142 -3.67 21.89 -73.70
N GLU A 143 -3.64 20.80 -74.46
CA GLU A 143 -3.53 19.44 -73.93
C GLU A 143 -2.24 19.27 -73.15
N ARG A 144 -1.11 19.76 -73.69
CA ARG A 144 0.18 19.74 -72.99
C ARG A 144 0.13 20.53 -71.67
N ALA A 145 -0.46 21.71 -71.64
CA ALA A 145 -0.61 22.48 -70.40
C ALA A 145 -1.51 21.76 -69.38
N ALA A 146 -2.56 21.06 -69.83
CA ALA A 146 -3.41 20.24 -68.97
C ALA A 146 -2.69 18.99 -68.43
N LEU A 147 -1.79 18.38 -69.21
CA LEU A 147 -0.92 17.29 -68.77
C LEU A 147 0.12 17.78 -67.75
N GLU A 148 0.81 18.89 -68.03
CA GLU A 148 1.78 19.50 -67.10
C GLU A 148 1.10 19.89 -65.75
N SER A 149 -0.16 20.34 -65.78
CA SER A 149 -0.96 20.57 -64.57
C SER A 149 -1.32 19.28 -63.83
N ARG A 150 -1.61 18.19 -64.55
CA ARG A 150 -1.92 16.88 -63.96
C ARG A 150 -0.69 16.22 -63.34
N ASP A 151 0.47 16.33 -63.99
CA ASP A 151 1.73 15.82 -63.45
C ASP A 151 2.11 16.55 -62.16
N ALA A 152 1.85 17.87 -62.07
CA ALA A 152 1.99 18.63 -60.84
C ALA A 152 1.02 18.17 -59.73
N GLU A 153 -0.25 17.93 -60.04
CA GLU A 153 -1.19 17.36 -59.06
C GLU A 153 -0.81 15.93 -58.62
N ILE A 154 -0.25 15.11 -59.52
CA ILE A 154 0.22 13.76 -59.19
C ILE A 154 1.42 13.84 -58.25
N ALA A 155 2.40 14.70 -58.54
CA ALA A 155 3.56 14.91 -57.67
C ALA A 155 3.16 15.42 -56.27
N GLU A 156 2.16 16.30 -56.18
CA GLU A 156 1.60 16.74 -54.89
C GLU A 156 0.94 15.57 -54.13
N ARG A 157 0.13 14.74 -54.81
CA ARG A 157 -0.50 13.54 -54.21
C ARG A 157 0.53 12.47 -53.81
N GLU A 158 1.56 12.25 -54.60
CA GLU A 158 2.66 11.35 -54.25
C GLU A 158 3.36 11.83 -52.98
N ARG A 159 3.63 13.14 -52.88
CA ARG A 159 4.18 13.74 -51.68
C ARG A 159 3.28 13.51 -50.46
N THR A 160 1.98 13.82 -50.54
CA THR A 160 1.07 13.59 -49.39
C THR A 160 1.00 12.12 -48.99
N ILE A 161 0.99 11.19 -49.96
CA ILE A 161 1.04 9.75 -49.69
C ILE A 161 2.36 9.34 -49.00
N THR A 162 3.50 9.94 -49.34
CA THR A 162 4.76 9.67 -48.61
C THR A 162 4.75 10.22 -47.18
N GLU A 163 4.15 11.39 -46.96
CA GLU A 163 4.01 11.99 -45.63
C GLU A 163 3.03 11.17 -44.75
N GLU A 164 1.91 10.69 -45.32
CA GLU A 164 0.96 9.79 -44.66
C GLU A 164 1.58 8.42 -44.32
N ARG A 165 2.39 7.85 -45.23
CA ARG A 165 3.12 6.59 -44.96
C ARG A 165 4.10 6.74 -43.79
N GLN A 166 4.87 7.83 -43.74
CA GLN A 166 5.76 8.11 -42.61
C GLN A 166 4.99 8.29 -41.29
N ALA A 167 3.81 8.89 -41.33
CA ALA A 167 2.94 9.00 -40.16
C ALA A 167 2.38 7.64 -39.70
N LEU A 168 2.01 6.76 -40.65
CA LEU A 168 1.56 5.40 -40.35
C LEU A 168 2.67 4.52 -39.76
N ASP A 169 3.89 4.61 -40.30
CA ASP A 169 5.05 3.90 -39.75
C ASP A 169 5.36 4.38 -38.31
N ALA A 170 5.32 5.69 -38.05
CA ALA A 170 5.51 6.24 -36.70
C ALA A 170 4.39 5.82 -35.72
N LEU A 171 3.14 5.74 -36.17
CA LEU A 171 2.03 5.23 -35.35
C LEU A 171 2.15 3.73 -35.07
N ARG A 172 2.66 2.95 -36.04
CA ARG A 172 2.94 1.52 -35.86
C ARG A 172 4.04 1.31 -34.81
N ASP A 173 5.13 2.06 -34.89
CA ASP A 173 6.22 2.01 -33.90
C ASP A 173 5.71 2.39 -32.49
N GLU A 174 4.80 3.37 -32.38
CA GLU A 174 4.17 3.72 -31.10
C GLU A 174 3.25 2.58 -30.57
N ILE A 175 2.51 1.89 -31.44
CA ILE A 175 1.70 0.74 -31.05
C ILE A 175 2.59 -0.41 -30.56
N GLU A 176 3.64 -0.76 -31.29
CA GLU A 176 4.58 -1.82 -30.90
C GLU A 176 5.27 -1.49 -29.55
N ALA A 177 5.66 -0.22 -29.34
CA ALA A 177 6.19 0.23 -28.05
C ALA A 177 5.16 0.12 -26.90
N ARG A 178 3.88 0.41 -27.17
CA ARG A 178 2.80 0.26 -26.17
C ARG A 178 2.45 -1.19 -25.87
N GLU A 179 2.50 -2.07 -26.86
CA GLU A 179 2.29 -3.53 -26.70
C GLU A 179 3.41 -4.13 -25.85
N ASN A 180 4.67 -3.83 -26.16
CA ASN A 180 5.82 -4.25 -25.34
C ASN A 180 5.70 -3.73 -23.89
N ALA A 181 5.36 -2.44 -23.70
CA ALA A 181 5.13 -1.87 -22.38
C ALA A 181 3.87 -2.42 -21.68
N PHE A 182 2.94 -3.07 -22.38
CA PHE A 182 1.83 -3.82 -21.78
C PHE A 182 2.26 -5.23 -21.38
N ALA A 183 3.04 -5.93 -22.22
CA ALA A 183 3.61 -7.23 -21.91
C ALA A 183 4.51 -7.17 -20.65
N ASP A 184 5.39 -6.18 -20.55
CA ASP A 184 6.22 -5.94 -19.36
C ASP A 184 5.37 -5.72 -18.08
N ARG A 185 4.28 -4.96 -18.20
CA ARG A 185 3.34 -4.73 -17.08
C ARG A 185 2.54 -5.98 -16.71
N SER A 186 2.19 -6.82 -17.68
CA SER A 186 1.55 -8.12 -17.41
C SER A 186 2.52 -9.03 -16.67
N ALA A 187 3.75 -9.20 -17.16
CA ALA A 187 4.76 -10.01 -16.50
C ALA A 187 5.08 -9.53 -15.07
N ALA A 188 5.12 -8.20 -14.86
CA ALA A 188 5.26 -7.63 -13.51
C ALA A 188 4.04 -7.90 -12.61
N ALA A 189 2.82 -7.91 -13.16
CA ALA A 189 1.61 -8.26 -12.42
C ALA A 189 1.56 -9.76 -12.07
N ASP A 190 1.95 -10.64 -13.00
CA ASP A 190 2.04 -12.08 -12.78
C ASP A 190 3.10 -12.41 -11.70
N ALA A 191 4.25 -11.76 -11.74
CA ALA A 191 5.27 -11.86 -10.69
C ALA A 191 4.78 -11.35 -9.33
N ALA A 192 4.00 -10.26 -9.31
CA ALA A 192 3.38 -9.76 -8.08
C ALA A 192 2.36 -10.77 -7.51
N LEU A 193 1.48 -11.35 -8.35
CA LEU A 193 0.54 -12.39 -7.95
C LEU A 193 1.25 -13.63 -7.40
N ALA A 194 2.35 -14.07 -8.01
CA ALA A 194 3.16 -15.16 -7.50
C ALA A 194 3.72 -14.86 -6.09
N SER A 195 4.25 -13.65 -5.87
CA SER A 195 4.71 -13.22 -4.53
C SER A 195 3.60 -13.10 -3.50
N VAL A 196 2.37 -12.75 -3.91
CA VAL A 196 1.20 -12.75 -3.01
C VAL A 196 0.87 -14.18 -2.60
N GLY A 197 0.86 -15.13 -3.54
CA GLY A 197 0.65 -16.55 -3.24
C GLY A 197 1.71 -17.13 -2.30
N GLU A 198 2.98 -16.72 -2.44
CA GLU A 198 4.05 -17.10 -1.50
C GLU A 198 3.82 -16.51 -0.09
N LEU A 199 3.39 -15.24 0.00
CA LEU A 199 3.04 -14.59 1.27
C LEU A 199 1.81 -15.23 1.92
N GLU A 200 0.79 -15.62 1.16
CA GLU A 200 -0.38 -16.35 1.66
C GLU A 200 0.02 -17.73 2.21
N ALA A 201 0.92 -18.44 1.53
CA ALA A 201 1.48 -19.70 2.02
C ALA A 201 2.35 -19.54 3.28
N GLU A 202 3.10 -18.43 3.40
CA GLU A 202 3.84 -18.08 4.62
C GLU A 202 2.89 -17.76 5.78
N VAL A 203 1.82 -16.99 5.54
CA VAL A 203 0.78 -16.69 6.55
C VAL A 203 0.08 -17.97 7.01
N GLY A 204 -0.24 -18.89 6.09
CA GLY A 204 -0.78 -20.22 6.43
C GLY A 204 0.14 -21.00 7.38
N ARG A 205 1.42 -21.14 7.02
CA ARG A 205 2.43 -21.83 7.85
C ARG A 205 2.63 -21.16 9.22
N LEU A 206 2.62 -19.83 9.28
CA LEU A 206 2.71 -19.09 10.55
C LEU A 206 1.45 -19.29 11.40
N SER A 207 0.25 -19.34 10.80
CA SER A 207 -0.99 -19.60 11.53
C SER A 207 -0.99 -21.00 12.15
N GLU A 208 -0.61 -22.03 11.39
CA GLU A 208 -0.49 -23.40 11.88
C GLU A 208 0.59 -23.53 12.98
N SER A 209 1.71 -22.82 12.85
CA SER A 209 2.73 -22.71 13.91
C SER A 209 2.20 -22.04 15.18
N VAL A 210 1.31 -21.05 15.07
CA VAL A 210 0.69 -20.38 16.23
C VAL A 210 -0.36 -21.28 16.88
N GLU A 211 -1.17 -21.99 16.10
CA GLU A 211 -2.16 -22.94 16.64
C GLU A 211 -1.50 -24.11 17.38
N THR A 212 -0.44 -24.69 16.80
CA THR A 212 0.34 -25.75 17.45
C THR A 212 1.04 -25.27 18.72
N GLN A 213 1.63 -24.06 18.71
CA GLN A 213 2.23 -23.47 19.91
C GLN A 213 1.18 -23.15 20.99
N ALA A 214 -0.01 -22.68 20.60
CA ALA A 214 -1.13 -22.43 21.52
C ALA A 214 -1.72 -23.72 22.09
N ALA A 215 -1.75 -24.81 21.32
CA ALA A 215 -2.13 -26.14 21.80
C ALA A 215 -1.13 -26.66 22.83
N ALA A 216 0.17 -26.63 22.53
CA ALA A 216 1.23 -27.01 23.46
C ALA A 216 1.23 -26.16 24.74
N HIS A 217 0.98 -24.86 24.64
CA HIS A 217 0.86 -24.01 25.83
C HIS A 217 -0.37 -24.35 26.68
N ARG A 218 -1.50 -24.70 26.05
CA ARG A 218 -2.73 -25.13 26.76
C ARG A 218 -2.53 -26.48 27.47
N GLU A 219 -1.82 -27.42 26.85
CA GLU A 219 -1.43 -28.68 27.47
C GLU A 219 -0.47 -28.46 28.64
N ALA A 220 0.57 -27.63 28.46
CA ALA A 220 1.48 -27.24 29.53
C ALA A 220 0.73 -26.59 30.72
N MET A 221 -0.21 -25.67 30.44
CA MET A 221 -1.07 -25.08 31.48
C MET A 221 -1.94 -26.13 32.19
N SER A 222 -2.54 -27.09 31.47
CA SER A 222 -3.33 -28.16 32.08
C SER A 222 -2.47 -29.06 32.99
N THR A 223 -1.26 -29.44 32.57
CA THR A 223 -0.34 -30.20 33.44
C THR A 223 0.15 -29.38 34.64
N ALA A 224 0.33 -28.06 34.49
CA ALA A 224 0.66 -27.16 35.59
C ALA A 224 -0.51 -27.01 36.59
N GLU A 225 -1.75 -26.94 36.12
CA GLU A 225 -2.95 -26.97 36.96
C GLU A 225 -3.08 -28.30 37.71
N GLU A 226 -2.83 -29.43 37.04
CA GLU A 226 -2.90 -30.76 37.67
C GLU A 226 -1.79 -30.96 38.72
N THR A 227 -0.55 -30.55 38.43
CA THR A 227 0.54 -30.55 39.43
C THR A 227 0.22 -29.63 40.60
N THR A 228 -0.35 -28.44 40.36
CA THR A 228 -0.78 -27.51 41.41
C THR A 228 -1.93 -28.09 42.24
N GLY A 229 -2.85 -28.83 41.62
CA GLY A 229 -3.89 -29.61 42.31
C GLY A 229 -3.30 -30.67 43.22
N ARG A 230 -2.35 -31.48 42.71
CA ARG A 230 -1.62 -32.48 43.49
C ARG A 230 -0.82 -31.87 44.65
N HIS A 231 -0.17 -30.73 44.44
CA HIS A 231 0.52 -29.99 45.51
C HIS A 231 -0.44 -29.42 46.55
N ARG A 232 -1.62 -28.92 46.14
CA ARG A 232 -2.66 -28.47 47.08
C ARG A 232 -3.17 -29.62 47.93
N THR A 233 -3.55 -30.76 47.34
CA THR A 233 -4.03 -31.91 48.12
C THR A 233 -2.97 -32.49 49.04
N ALA A 234 -1.68 -32.43 48.65
CA ALA A 234 -0.58 -32.82 49.54
C ALA A 234 -0.33 -31.80 50.67
N LEU A 235 -0.55 -30.50 50.44
CA LEU A 235 -0.51 -29.49 51.50
C LEU A 235 -1.72 -29.61 52.45
N GLU A 236 -2.89 -29.98 51.94
CA GLU A 236 -4.08 -30.27 52.75
C GLU A 236 -3.86 -31.53 53.61
N SER A 237 -3.25 -32.60 53.07
CA SER A 237 -2.90 -33.77 53.88
C SER A 237 -1.83 -33.46 54.94
N VAL A 238 -0.77 -32.75 54.57
CA VAL A 238 0.26 -32.29 55.55
C VAL A 238 -0.33 -31.35 56.61
N GLY A 239 -1.34 -30.55 56.25
CA GLY A 239 -2.11 -29.74 57.19
C GLY A 239 -2.88 -30.60 58.20
N ALA A 240 -3.61 -31.60 57.71
CA ALA A 240 -4.33 -32.55 58.57
C ALA A 240 -3.38 -33.40 59.44
N ASP A 241 -2.25 -33.84 58.90
CA ASP A 241 -1.20 -34.54 59.65
C ASP A 241 -0.61 -33.65 60.75
N LEU A 242 -0.42 -32.35 60.48
CA LEU A 242 0.06 -31.37 61.45
C LEU A 242 -0.98 -31.08 62.54
N GLU A 243 -2.27 -30.94 62.19
CA GLU A 243 -3.36 -30.79 63.16
C GLU A 243 -3.46 -32.05 64.06
N SER A 244 -3.33 -33.25 63.48
CA SER A 244 -3.29 -34.51 64.24
C SER A 244 -2.08 -34.54 65.17
N ALA A 245 -0.88 -34.19 64.68
CA ALA A 245 0.33 -34.15 65.50
C ALA A 245 0.26 -33.07 66.60
N GLN A 246 -0.39 -31.94 66.36
CA GLN A 246 -0.67 -30.92 67.38
C GLN A 246 -1.62 -31.45 68.46
N ALA A 247 -2.72 -32.12 68.06
CA ALA A 247 -3.65 -32.74 69.01
C ALA A 247 -2.99 -33.86 69.83
N GLU A 248 -2.13 -34.67 69.22
CA GLU A 248 -1.32 -35.68 69.93
C GLU A 248 -0.33 -35.03 70.90
N LEU A 249 0.31 -33.92 70.54
CA LEU A 249 1.25 -33.19 71.38
C LEU A 249 0.55 -32.47 72.55
N GLU A 250 -0.65 -31.92 72.31
CA GLU A 250 -1.52 -31.40 73.38
C GLU A 250 -2.00 -32.53 74.33
N ALA A 251 -2.41 -33.68 73.80
CA ALA A 251 -2.77 -34.84 74.61
C ALA A 251 -1.58 -35.35 75.44
N ALA A 252 -0.39 -35.43 74.85
CA ALA A 252 0.85 -35.81 75.53
C ALA A 252 1.26 -34.77 76.60
N ARG A 253 1.07 -33.47 76.32
CA ARG A 253 1.29 -32.39 77.28
C ARG A 253 0.33 -32.48 78.46
N ASN A 254 -0.96 -32.70 78.22
CA ASN A 254 -1.97 -32.86 79.27
C ASN A 254 -1.70 -34.12 80.10
N ALA A 255 -1.25 -35.22 79.49
CA ALA A 255 -0.83 -36.43 80.19
C ALA A 255 0.46 -36.20 81.02
N HIS A 256 1.40 -35.41 80.53
CA HIS A 256 2.59 -34.99 81.28
C HIS A 256 2.23 -34.08 82.46
N GLU A 257 1.31 -33.12 82.28
CA GLU A 257 0.82 -32.24 83.35
C GLU A 257 0.07 -33.03 84.43
N SER A 258 -0.78 -33.99 84.02
CA SER A 258 -1.38 -34.98 84.94
C SER A 258 -0.29 -35.75 85.71
N SER A 259 0.72 -36.27 85.00
CA SER A 259 1.84 -36.99 85.61
C SER A 259 2.66 -36.13 86.58
N CYS A 260 2.85 -34.85 86.28
CA CYS A 260 3.50 -33.89 87.19
C CYS A 260 2.64 -33.65 88.43
N SER A 261 1.33 -33.45 88.28
CA SER A 261 0.42 -33.29 89.43
C SER A 261 0.34 -34.55 90.29
N GLU A 262 0.40 -35.74 89.68
CA GLU A 262 0.52 -37.02 90.39
C GLU A 262 1.86 -37.10 91.14
N LEU A 263 2.98 -36.72 90.51
CA LEU A 263 4.30 -36.65 91.15
C LEU A 263 4.34 -35.65 92.31
N ASP A 264 3.70 -34.49 92.20
CA ASP A 264 3.58 -33.53 93.31
C ASP A 264 2.66 -34.04 94.42
N SER A 265 1.60 -34.79 94.08
CA SER A 265 0.77 -35.49 95.07
C SER A 265 1.54 -36.61 95.80
N LEU A 266 2.42 -37.34 95.09
CA LEU A 266 3.30 -38.33 95.69
C LEU A 266 4.38 -37.66 96.53
N ARG A 267 4.93 -36.54 96.07
CA ARG A 267 5.97 -35.76 96.76
C ARG A 267 5.46 -35.14 98.06
N SER A 268 4.25 -34.58 98.05
CA SER A 268 3.58 -34.08 99.26
C SER A 268 3.24 -35.21 100.22
N ARG A 269 2.84 -36.40 99.72
CA ARG A 269 2.68 -37.60 100.56
C ARG A 269 4.00 -38.11 101.15
N THR A 270 5.12 -38.06 100.40
CA THR A 270 6.43 -38.43 100.97
C THR A 270 6.92 -37.40 101.98
N ALA A 271 6.69 -36.09 101.75
CA ALA A 271 7.00 -35.06 102.74
C ALA A 271 6.17 -35.24 104.02
N ALA A 272 4.87 -35.52 103.91
CA ALA A 272 4.04 -35.84 105.06
C ALA A 272 4.50 -37.11 105.80
N ALA A 273 4.99 -38.14 105.08
CA ALA A 273 5.58 -39.33 105.68
C ALA A 273 6.95 -39.08 106.34
N GLU A 274 7.74 -38.12 105.83
CA GLU A 274 8.98 -37.65 106.47
C GLU A 274 8.67 -36.82 107.73
N ASP A 275 7.63 -35.98 107.71
CA ASP A 275 7.13 -35.27 108.88
C ASP A 275 6.60 -36.26 109.93
N GLU A 276 5.76 -37.24 109.57
CA GLU A 276 5.32 -38.31 110.47
C GLU A 276 6.51 -39.10 111.05
N LYS A 277 7.52 -39.42 110.23
CA LYS A 277 8.75 -40.07 110.69
C LYS A 277 9.51 -39.18 111.69
N SER A 278 9.60 -37.88 111.44
CA SER A 278 10.26 -36.94 112.36
C SER A 278 9.52 -36.84 113.71
N GLN A 279 8.19 -36.83 113.68
CA GLN A 279 7.33 -36.85 114.87
C GLN A 279 7.46 -38.18 115.64
N LEU A 280 7.50 -39.32 114.94
CA LEU A 280 7.76 -40.62 115.55
C LEU A 280 9.15 -40.70 116.17
N GLN A 281 10.15 -40.09 115.53
CA GLN A 281 11.52 -40.07 116.04
C GLN A 281 11.67 -39.14 117.26
N GLN A 282 10.93 -38.03 117.30
CA GLN A 282 10.81 -37.16 118.47
C GLN A 282 10.01 -37.81 119.62
N ALA A 283 8.97 -38.59 119.28
CA ALA A 283 8.23 -39.39 120.25
C ALA A 283 9.10 -40.52 120.82
N MET A 284 9.94 -41.16 120.01
CA MET A 284 10.95 -42.13 120.47
C MET A 284 11.92 -41.48 121.46
N SER A 285 12.52 -40.33 121.15
CA SER A 285 13.45 -39.68 122.08
C SER A 285 12.78 -39.27 123.40
N SER A 286 11.52 -38.82 123.36
CA SER A 286 10.74 -38.55 124.58
C SER A 286 10.39 -39.81 125.36
N LEU A 287 10.25 -40.97 124.69
CA LEU A 287 9.98 -42.25 125.33
C LEU A 287 11.27 -42.85 125.93
N GLU A 288 12.41 -42.67 125.27
CA GLU A 288 13.75 -42.97 125.81
C GLU A 288 14.05 -42.14 127.07
N GLU A 289 13.78 -40.83 127.04
CA GLU A 289 13.89 -39.94 128.20
C GLU A 289 13.01 -40.42 129.37
N ARG A 290 11.75 -40.76 129.10
CA ARG A 290 10.84 -41.32 130.12
C ARG A 290 11.23 -42.72 130.61
N CYS A 291 11.93 -43.52 129.80
CA CYS A 291 12.55 -44.76 130.27
C CYS A 291 13.69 -44.46 131.25
N THR A 292 14.54 -43.46 130.98
CA THR A 292 15.61 -43.07 131.92
C THR A 292 15.05 -42.50 133.23
N GLU A 293 13.99 -41.68 133.20
CA GLU A 293 13.29 -41.22 134.41
C GLU A 293 12.72 -42.38 135.24
N LEU A 294 12.26 -43.45 134.56
CA LEU A 294 11.65 -44.61 135.20
C LEU A 294 12.70 -45.56 135.78
N ASP A 295 13.87 -45.70 135.16
CA ASP A 295 15.03 -46.38 135.74
C ASP A 295 15.58 -45.62 136.97
N GLU A 296 15.63 -44.29 136.93
CA GLU A 296 15.96 -43.47 138.11
C GLU A 296 14.90 -43.55 139.23
N ALA A 297 13.62 -43.75 138.87
CA ALA A 297 12.56 -43.99 139.84
C ALA A 297 12.64 -45.40 140.45
N ALA A 298 13.02 -46.41 139.66
CA ALA A 298 13.25 -47.77 140.13
C ALA A 298 14.46 -47.84 141.08
N GLY A 299 15.55 -47.13 140.78
CA GLY A 299 16.70 -46.98 141.68
C GLY A 299 16.32 -46.42 143.06
N ARG A 300 15.52 -45.36 143.08
CA ARG A 300 14.98 -44.77 144.33
C ARG A 300 14.05 -45.71 145.10
N SER A 301 13.33 -46.62 144.41
CA SER A 301 12.49 -47.63 145.07
C SER A 301 13.32 -48.68 145.80
N VAL A 302 14.44 -49.12 145.20
CA VAL A 302 15.37 -50.09 145.83
C VAL A 302 16.08 -49.48 147.04
N GLU A 303 16.44 -48.20 146.97
CA GLU A 303 17.04 -47.46 148.09
C GLU A 303 16.06 -47.35 149.28
N LEU A 304 14.78 -47.04 149.02
CA LEU A 304 13.73 -47.00 150.04
C LEU A 304 13.38 -48.39 150.63
N GLU A 305 13.46 -49.47 149.85
CA GLU A 305 13.30 -50.83 150.38
C GLU A 305 14.45 -51.19 151.35
N SER A 306 15.69 -50.81 151.02
CA SER A 306 16.84 -51.01 151.92
C SER A 306 16.73 -50.24 153.23
N GLU A 307 16.24 -48.99 153.20
CA GLU A 307 16.01 -48.19 154.42
C GLU A 307 14.88 -48.79 155.28
N LEU A 308 13.85 -49.37 154.66
CA LEU A 308 12.75 -50.03 155.35
C LEU A 308 13.21 -51.32 156.05
N GLU A 309 14.08 -52.10 155.42
CA GLU A 309 14.62 -53.35 155.98
C GLU A 309 15.51 -53.05 157.21
N GLU A 310 16.39 -52.05 157.12
CA GLU A 310 17.21 -51.58 158.25
C GLU A 310 16.37 -51.00 159.41
N ALA A 311 15.22 -50.37 159.11
CA ALA A 311 14.28 -49.92 160.13
C ALA A 311 13.57 -51.10 160.84
N ASN A 312 13.26 -52.17 160.11
CA ASN A 312 12.55 -53.34 160.66
C ASN A 312 13.47 -54.21 161.55
N GLU A 313 14.76 -54.31 161.22
CA GLU A 313 15.78 -54.90 162.10
C GLU A 313 15.90 -54.13 163.43
N LYS A 314 15.81 -52.79 163.40
CA LYS A 314 15.84 -51.97 164.63
C LYS A 314 14.59 -52.17 165.49
N VAL A 315 13.41 -52.35 164.89
CA VAL A 315 12.16 -52.63 165.63
C VAL A 315 12.23 -53.99 166.32
N THR A 316 12.62 -55.04 165.60
CA THR A 316 12.73 -56.40 166.18
C THR A 316 13.82 -56.49 167.26
N ALA A 317 14.91 -55.73 167.14
CA ALA A 317 15.89 -55.59 168.22
C ALA A 317 15.29 -54.96 169.50
N LEU A 318 14.49 -53.89 169.35
CA LEU A 318 13.85 -53.21 170.49
C LEU A 318 12.79 -54.10 171.18
N GLU A 319 12.01 -54.86 170.42
CA GLU A 319 11.05 -55.81 171.00
C GLU A 319 11.74 -56.88 171.86
N SER A 320 12.90 -57.39 171.42
CA SER A 320 13.69 -58.35 172.22
C SER A 320 14.19 -57.80 173.56
N THR A 321 14.51 -56.49 173.62
CA THR A 321 14.93 -55.85 174.89
C THR A 321 13.79 -55.68 175.88
N ILE A 322 12.56 -55.48 175.40
CA ILE A 322 11.38 -55.29 176.26
C ILE A 322 10.95 -56.60 176.93
N GLU A 323 11.11 -57.75 176.27
CA GLU A 323 10.86 -59.06 176.92
C GLU A 323 11.86 -59.38 178.04
N GLU A 324 13.11 -58.93 177.94
CA GLU A 324 14.13 -59.25 178.94
C GLU A 324 13.97 -58.40 180.22
N ASP A 325 13.59 -57.13 180.09
CA ASP A 325 13.23 -56.28 181.24
C ASP A 325 12.02 -56.83 182.01
N GLN A 326 11.08 -57.50 181.33
CA GLN A 326 9.95 -58.18 181.98
C GLN A 326 10.43 -59.39 182.83
N ARG A 327 11.46 -60.14 182.41
CA ARG A 327 12.00 -61.27 183.18
C ARG A 327 12.77 -60.83 184.43
N GLN A 328 13.46 -59.69 184.39
CA GLN A 328 14.25 -59.23 185.55
C GLN A 328 13.38 -58.74 186.72
N LEU A 329 12.15 -58.27 186.45
CA LEU A 329 11.24 -57.79 187.49
C LEU A 329 10.58 -58.92 188.31
N GLU A 330 10.26 -60.07 187.71
CA GLU A 330 9.74 -61.22 188.46
C GLU A 330 10.81 -61.81 189.43
N LEU A 331 12.07 -61.90 188.97
CA LEU A 331 13.17 -62.47 189.76
C LEU A 331 13.58 -61.62 190.98
N ALA A 332 13.19 -60.34 191.01
CA ALA A 332 13.44 -59.43 192.12
C ALA A 332 12.41 -59.54 193.26
N GLY A 333 11.16 -59.90 192.93
CA GLY A 333 10.07 -60.03 193.91
C GLY A 333 10.24 -61.23 194.86
N GLU A 334 10.69 -62.36 194.31
CA GLU A 334 10.78 -63.64 195.05
C GLU A 334 11.90 -63.66 196.12
N LYS A 335 12.90 -62.77 196.01
CA LYS A 335 14.03 -62.71 196.96
C LYS A 335 13.79 -61.86 198.21
N LEU A 336 12.76 -61.00 198.22
CA LEU A 336 12.44 -60.16 199.38
C LEU A 336 11.65 -60.89 200.48
N THR A 337 11.01 -62.01 200.16
CA THR A 337 10.20 -62.80 201.09
C THR A 337 11.02 -63.80 201.93
N GLU A 338 12.22 -64.22 201.49
CA GLU A 338 13.10 -65.09 202.31
C GLU A 338 13.88 -64.34 203.40
N LEU A 339 14.32 -63.10 203.14
CA LEU A 339 15.15 -62.34 204.09
C LEU A 339 14.41 -61.93 205.38
N ALA A 340 13.08 -62.00 205.39
CA ALA A 340 12.26 -61.72 206.56
C ALA A 340 12.28 -62.83 207.64
N LYS A 341 12.94 -63.98 207.39
CA LYS A 341 12.83 -65.19 208.25
C LYS A 341 14.12 -65.62 208.95
N ALA A 342 15.28 -65.07 208.58
CA ALA A 342 16.57 -65.68 208.91
C ALA A 342 17.26 -65.17 210.20
N ILE A 343 17.12 -63.88 210.58
CA ILE A 343 17.96 -63.28 211.63
C ILE A 343 17.12 -62.44 212.61
N SER A 344 16.31 -63.15 213.41
CA SER A 344 15.67 -62.65 214.63
C SER A 344 16.36 -63.13 215.91
N GLU A 345 17.58 -63.66 215.81
CA GLU A 345 18.32 -64.24 216.94
C GLU A 345 19.71 -63.60 217.11
N GLN A 346 20.00 -63.23 218.36
CA GLN A 346 21.27 -62.72 218.91
C GLN A 346 21.66 -61.25 218.67
N ALA A 347 21.06 -60.40 219.51
CA ALA A 347 21.82 -59.40 220.28
C ALA A 347 22.93 -60.11 221.12
N PRO A 348 24.01 -59.43 221.59
CA PRO A 348 24.12 -57.98 221.83
C PRO A 348 25.49 -57.35 221.42
N ARG A 349 25.74 -56.12 221.90
CA ARG A 349 26.92 -55.24 221.72
C ARG A 349 26.94 -54.51 220.37
N LEU A 350 26.68 -53.19 220.28
CA LEU A 350 27.34 -52.05 220.99
C LEU A 350 28.87 -52.15 220.88
N GLU A 351 29.61 -51.12 220.49
CA GLU A 351 29.40 -49.71 220.85
C GLU A 351 30.41 -48.84 220.09
N ARG A 352 30.06 -47.55 219.90
CA ARG A 352 30.96 -46.43 219.48
C ARG A 352 31.43 -46.50 218.02
N GLY A 353 31.44 -45.39 217.28
CA GLY A 353 30.99 -44.04 217.62
C GLY A 353 31.48 -43.06 216.55
N THR A 354 30.62 -42.31 215.87
CA THR A 354 29.99 -41.07 216.38
C THR A 354 31.01 -40.01 216.82
N ALA A 355 31.31 -39.09 215.90
CA ALA A 355 31.31 -37.66 216.23
C ALA A 355 31.12 -36.81 214.96
N ALA A 356 30.26 -35.79 215.09
CA ALA A 356 30.18 -34.57 214.27
C ALA A 356 29.71 -34.68 212.80
N ILE A 357 28.83 -33.81 212.25
CA ILE A 357 27.98 -32.68 212.72
C ILE A 357 26.82 -32.63 211.68
N ALA A 358 25.51 -32.46 211.93
CA ALA A 358 24.71 -31.89 213.02
C ALA A 358 24.53 -30.34 213.02
N LEU A 359 23.77 -29.76 212.07
CA LEU A 359 22.63 -28.86 212.38
C LEU A 359 21.89 -28.25 211.17
N MET A 360 20.70 -27.71 211.51
CA MET A 360 19.96 -26.60 210.89
C MET A 360 18.98 -26.84 209.72
N SER A 361 17.76 -27.13 210.17
CA SER A 361 16.51 -26.51 209.74
C SER A 361 16.55 -25.04 209.28
N GLN A 362 15.54 -24.70 208.46
CA GLN A 362 14.72 -23.47 208.45
C GLN A 362 14.83 -22.57 207.21
N HIS A 363 13.66 -22.05 206.82
CA HIS A 363 13.33 -21.13 205.72
C HIS A 363 13.32 -21.77 204.30
N GLN A 364 12.26 -21.64 203.49
CA GLN A 364 11.41 -20.47 203.13
C GLN A 364 12.14 -19.44 202.25
N GLU A 365 11.33 -18.74 201.45
CA GLU A 365 11.72 -17.61 200.58
C GLU A 365 12.67 -17.94 199.42
N THR A 366 12.09 -18.31 198.27
CA THR A 366 12.03 -17.52 197.01
C THR A 366 11.92 -18.48 195.81
N ILE A 367 11.01 -18.37 194.82
CA ILE A 367 10.11 -17.29 194.34
C ILE A 367 10.79 -15.91 194.30
N ALA A 368 11.12 -15.43 193.10
CA ALA A 368 11.81 -14.16 192.80
C ALA A 368 13.36 -14.15 192.88
N LYS A 369 14.01 -15.08 192.17
CA LYS A 369 15.39 -14.98 191.60
C LYS A 369 15.61 -16.17 190.64
N LEU A 370 15.27 -16.15 189.35
CA LEU A 370 15.59 -15.15 188.34
C LEU A 370 14.59 -15.16 187.15
N GLU A 371 13.36 -14.73 187.38
CA GLU A 371 12.56 -14.06 186.34
C GLU A 371 12.94 -12.55 186.22
N ALA A 372 13.99 -12.15 186.94
CA ALA A 372 14.53 -10.79 186.99
C ALA A 372 16.06 -10.77 187.16
N ARG A 373 16.79 -11.48 186.29
CA ARG A 373 17.95 -10.89 185.62
C ARG A 373 17.76 -11.13 184.13
N LEU A 374 17.04 -10.19 183.52
CA LEU A 374 17.64 -9.05 182.83
C LEU A 374 18.23 -9.57 181.51
N ALA A 375 17.50 -9.47 180.40
CA ALA A 375 16.97 -8.23 179.82
C ALA A 375 18.12 -7.27 179.46
N GLU A 376 18.65 -7.51 178.27
CA GLU A 376 19.28 -6.61 177.30
C GLU A 376 19.50 -7.52 176.07
N ASP A 377 18.86 -7.35 174.91
CA ASP A 377 17.75 -6.47 174.57
C ASP A 377 16.93 -7.10 173.43
N GLY A 378 15.72 -6.60 173.23
CA GLY A 378 15.06 -6.75 171.93
C GLY A 378 15.48 -5.62 170.99
N THR A 379 16.60 -5.76 170.28
CA THR A 379 16.88 -5.02 169.03
C THR A 379 17.85 -5.76 168.09
N ASP A 380 17.39 -5.89 166.85
CA ASP A 380 18.17 -5.79 165.60
C ASP A 380 19.18 -6.88 165.16
N ALA A 381 18.61 -7.83 164.39
CA ALA A 381 18.78 -7.90 162.93
C ALA A 381 19.89 -8.75 162.25
N ALA A 382 19.50 -9.22 161.05
CA ALA A 382 20.27 -9.34 159.80
C ALA A 382 21.49 -10.28 159.68
N ASN A 383 22.08 -10.82 160.75
CA ASN A 383 23.51 -11.17 160.70
C ASN A 383 23.92 -12.62 160.31
N ALA A 384 23.06 -13.42 159.68
CA ALA A 384 23.39 -14.80 159.26
C ALA A 384 23.05 -15.15 157.79
N VAL A 385 22.69 -14.14 156.99
CA VAL A 385 22.84 -14.17 155.52
C VAL A 385 24.34 -14.14 155.10
N ALA A 386 25.25 -13.92 156.05
CA ALA A 386 26.69 -13.78 155.82
C ALA A 386 27.39 -15.05 155.30
N LYS A 387 27.24 -16.20 155.95
CA LYS A 387 28.29 -17.25 155.91
C LYS A 387 28.46 -18.06 154.62
N VAL A 388 27.51 -17.97 153.68
CA VAL A 388 27.64 -18.52 152.31
C VAL A 388 27.87 -17.40 151.29
N ARG A 389 27.53 -16.15 151.63
CA ARG A 389 27.97 -14.97 150.89
C ARG A 389 29.50 -14.85 150.95
N ASP A 390 30.07 -15.05 152.15
CA ASP A 390 31.51 -15.01 152.43
C ASP A 390 32.38 -15.84 151.46
N THR A 391 31.90 -16.97 150.91
CA THR A 391 32.68 -17.82 150.00
C THR A 391 32.71 -17.33 148.55
N PHE A 392 31.68 -16.61 148.09
CA PHE A 392 31.70 -15.91 146.81
C PHE A 392 32.31 -14.49 146.93
N GLU A 393 32.12 -13.85 148.09
CA GLU A 393 32.74 -12.56 148.45
C GLU A 393 34.29 -12.71 148.51
N ALA A 394 34.82 -13.86 148.92
CA ALA A 394 36.25 -14.17 148.84
C ALA A 394 36.83 -14.26 147.41
N ARG A 395 36.03 -14.67 146.40
CA ARG A 395 36.47 -14.74 145.00
C ARG A 395 36.32 -13.40 144.27
N ILE A 396 35.41 -12.55 144.75
CA ILE A 396 35.31 -11.13 144.38
C ILE A 396 36.52 -10.38 144.95
N ALA A 397 36.90 -10.59 146.21
CA ALA A 397 38.08 -9.99 146.84
C ALA A 397 39.40 -10.32 146.12
N GLU A 398 39.52 -11.48 145.47
CA GLU A 398 40.71 -11.88 144.69
C GLU A 398 40.85 -11.09 143.37
N LEU A 399 39.73 -10.69 142.75
CA LEU A 399 39.72 -9.82 141.56
C LEU A 399 39.77 -8.33 141.94
N GLU A 400 39.18 -7.94 143.08
CA GLU A 400 39.37 -6.60 143.66
C GLU A 400 40.81 -6.38 144.12
N SER A 401 41.54 -7.43 144.51
CA SER A 401 42.99 -7.38 144.75
C SER A 401 43.79 -7.03 143.48
N ALA A 402 43.34 -7.50 142.31
CA ALA A 402 43.91 -7.11 141.02
C ALA A 402 43.57 -5.66 140.63
N LEU A 403 42.40 -5.16 141.04
CA LEU A 403 42.01 -3.75 140.92
C LEU A 403 42.83 -2.85 141.86
N ALA A 404 43.11 -3.32 143.08
CA ALA A 404 43.86 -2.60 144.12
C ALA A 404 45.35 -2.44 143.79
N HIS A 405 45.93 -3.30 142.95
CA HIS A 405 47.29 -3.10 142.44
C HIS A 405 47.38 -2.02 141.35
N ALA A 406 46.28 -1.68 140.68
CA ALA A 406 46.21 -0.54 139.75
C ALA A 406 45.92 0.79 140.47
N SER A 407 45.09 0.78 141.52
CA SER A 407 44.81 2.00 142.32
C SER A 407 46.00 2.45 143.19
N ALA A 408 47.05 1.63 143.33
CA ALA A 408 48.31 1.99 143.98
C ALA A 408 49.26 2.87 143.13
N GLN A 409 48.96 3.10 141.84
CA GLN A 409 49.65 4.09 140.99
C GLN A 409 48.65 5.17 140.56
N GLY A 410 48.28 6.03 141.52
CA GLY A 410 47.08 6.86 141.44
C GLY A 410 46.94 7.75 140.20
N ALA A 411 45.76 7.64 139.57
CA ALA A 411 45.19 8.63 138.66
C ALA A 411 43.65 8.64 138.78
N ASP A 412 43.05 9.73 138.33
CA ASP A 412 41.68 10.21 138.62
C ASP A 412 40.54 9.30 138.08
N PRO A 413 39.38 9.14 138.76
CA PRO A 413 38.39 8.11 138.42
C PRO A 413 37.46 8.47 137.25
N ALA A 414 37.54 9.69 136.70
CA ALA A 414 36.96 10.02 135.41
C ALA A 414 37.89 9.65 134.23
N ALA A 415 39.13 9.24 134.49
CA ALA A 415 40.18 9.12 133.49
C ALA A 415 40.36 7.71 132.89
N LEU A 416 39.71 6.65 133.38
CA LEU A 416 39.79 5.30 132.76
C LEU A 416 38.60 4.97 131.85
N GLU A 417 37.40 5.47 132.17
CA GLU A 417 36.30 5.54 131.20
C GLU A 417 36.68 6.49 130.04
N ALA A 418 37.59 7.43 130.33
CA ALA A 418 38.36 8.22 129.37
C ALA A 418 39.82 7.72 129.10
N ALA A 419 40.17 6.47 129.43
CA ALA A 419 41.35 5.75 128.91
C ALA A 419 40.91 4.54 128.03
N LEU A 420 39.62 4.49 127.67
CA LEU A 420 39.03 5.26 126.57
C LEU A 420 38.73 4.22 125.49
N THR A 421 37.52 4.27 124.98
CA THR A 421 37.14 4.57 123.59
C THR A 421 38.21 5.12 122.60
N ALA A 422 39.50 5.21 122.94
CA ALA A 422 40.68 5.45 122.10
C ALA A 422 41.61 4.22 122.00
N ALA A 423 41.47 3.21 122.88
CA ALA A 423 41.90 1.83 122.58
C ALA A 423 41.00 1.17 121.50
N ARG A 424 39.93 1.87 121.09
CA ARG A 424 39.07 1.53 119.95
C ARG A 424 39.69 1.91 118.59
N GLY A 425 40.59 2.91 118.56
CA GLY A 425 41.26 3.39 117.34
C GLY A 425 42.40 2.51 116.77
N PRO A 426 43.21 1.77 117.54
CA PRO A 426 44.35 1.00 117.01
C PRO A 426 44.00 -0.26 116.20
N LEU A 427 42.78 -0.79 116.33
CA LEU A 427 42.31 -1.89 115.48
C LEU A 427 41.76 -1.37 114.15
N GLU A 428 41.15 -0.19 114.14
CA GLU A 428 40.80 0.54 112.92
C GLU A 428 42.07 1.06 112.22
N ALA A 429 43.17 1.35 112.94
CA ALA A 429 44.47 1.62 112.32
C ALA A 429 45.09 0.42 111.56
N ARG A 430 44.53 -0.79 111.69
CA ARG A 430 44.87 -1.96 110.86
C ARG A 430 44.20 -1.95 109.47
N ILE A 431 43.53 -0.85 109.08
CA ILE A 431 43.39 -0.44 107.66
C ILE A 431 44.75 -0.50 106.95
N HIS A 432 45.79 0.02 107.63
CA HIS A 432 47.12 0.38 107.13
C HIS A 432 47.67 -0.43 105.93
N GLU A 433 47.70 -1.74 106.09
CA GLU A 433 48.75 -2.59 105.51
C GLU A 433 48.33 -3.29 104.20
N LEU A 434 47.05 -3.63 104.03
CA LEU A 434 46.55 -4.32 102.83
C LEU A 434 45.94 -3.39 101.76
N GLU A 435 45.90 -2.08 102.00
CA GLU A 435 45.56 -1.06 101.00
C GLU A 435 46.80 -0.36 100.39
N SER A 436 48.01 -0.89 100.61
CA SER A 436 49.26 -0.33 100.06
C SER A 436 49.83 -1.12 98.86
N GLY A 437 49.10 -1.11 97.74
CA GLY A 437 49.44 -1.94 96.55
C GLY A 437 49.30 -1.32 95.15
N GLY A 438 48.68 -0.14 95.00
CA GLY A 438 48.52 0.58 93.71
C GLY A 438 47.57 -0.12 92.69
N GLY A 439 46.61 0.55 92.05
CA GLY A 439 46.40 1.98 91.86
C GLY A 439 46.63 2.36 90.40
N LEU A 440 45.57 2.39 89.59
CA LEU A 440 45.42 3.24 88.40
C LEU A 440 43.99 3.16 87.85
N ASP A 441 43.42 4.32 87.52
CA ASP A 441 42.07 4.50 86.99
C ASP A 441 41.83 3.85 85.62
N ALA A 442 40.69 3.17 85.49
CA ALA A 442 39.99 3.00 84.21
C ALA A 442 38.78 3.97 84.07
N SER A 443 38.49 4.77 85.11
CA SER A 443 37.36 5.70 85.17
C SER A 443 37.44 6.87 84.16
N ALA A 444 38.65 7.16 83.65
CA ALA A 444 38.91 8.27 82.73
C ALA A 444 38.86 7.91 81.23
N VAL A 445 38.55 6.65 80.88
CA VAL A 445 38.43 6.21 79.47
C VAL A 445 36.97 5.90 79.11
N GLU A 446 36.17 5.41 80.05
CA GLU A 446 34.76 5.07 79.81
C GLU A 446 33.85 6.33 79.85
N ALA A 447 34.16 7.29 80.74
CA ALA A 447 33.48 8.60 80.77
C ALA A 447 33.61 9.41 79.46
N ALA A 448 34.70 9.20 78.69
CA ALA A 448 34.91 9.81 77.38
C ALA A 448 34.13 9.13 76.24
N VAL A 449 33.53 7.95 76.50
CA VAL A 449 32.62 7.26 75.58
C VAL A 449 31.15 7.57 75.94
N GLU A 450 30.85 7.77 77.21
CA GLU A 450 29.51 8.10 77.71
C GLU A 450 29.06 9.53 77.31
N GLU A 451 29.99 10.49 77.23
CA GLU A 451 29.73 11.87 76.75
C GLU A 451 29.50 11.96 75.22
N ALA A 452 29.89 10.93 74.45
CA ALA A 452 29.68 10.86 73.00
C ALA A 452 28.46 10.03 72.58
N THR A 453 27.88 9.23 73.49
CA THR A 453 26.81 8.27 73.19
C THR A 453 25.42 8.71 73.71
N THR A 454 25.39 9.64 74.65
CA THR A 454 24.18 10.21 75.24
C THR A 454 23.28 11.05 74.31
N PRO A 455 23.76 11.83 73.32
CA PRO A 455 22.88 12.54 72.39
C PRO A 455 22.35 11.69 71.22
N LEU A 456 22.81 10.44 71.07
CA LEU A 456 22.32 9.50 70.02
C LEU A 456 21.30 8.50 70.54
N LEU A 457 21.33 8.14 71.82
CA LEU A 457 20.27 7.30 72.42
C LEU A 457 18.99 8.10 72.72
N ALA A 458 19.09 9.38 73.08
CA ALA A 458 17.91 10.23 73.33
C ALA A 458 17.04 10.50 72.07
N GLU A 459 17.61 10.39 70.86
CA GLU A 459 16.87 10.53 69.60
C GLU A 459 16.30 9.18 69.11
N ILE A 460 16.93 8.05 69.49
CA ILE A 460 16.43 6.70 69.20
C ILE A 460 15.29 6.31 70.16
N GLU A 461 15.35 6.72 71.44
CA GLU A 461 14.25 6.58 72.40
C GLU A 461 13.00 7.36 71.94
N ARG A 462 13.19 8.55 71.36
CA ARG A 462 12.11 9.35 70.75
C ARG A 462 11.47 8.65 69.56
N LEU A 463 12.27 8.06 68.66
CA LEU A 463 11.77 7.32 67.50
C LEU A 463 11.18 5.94 67.86
N HIS A 464 11.43 5.42 69.06
CA HIS A 464 10.70 4.25 69.58
C HIS A 464 9.38 4.64 70.29
N GLN A 465 9.37 5.72 71.09
CA GLN A 465 8.14 6.16 71.76
C GLN A 465 7.08 6.72 70.79
N ASP A 466 7.48 7.36 69.70
CA ASP A 466 6.56 7.74 68.60
C ASP A 466 6.02 6.53 67.79
N ALA A 467 6.56 5.33 68.01
CA ALA A 467 6.09 4.09 67.37
C ALA A 467 5.12 3.26 68.24
N GLU A 468 5.09 3.48 69.56
CA GLU A 468 4.31 2.66 70.51
C GLU A 468 3.14 3.39 71.20
N SER A 469 2.92 4.69 70.95
CA SER A 469 1.73 5.39 71.47
C SER A 469 0.91 6.14 70.41
N ASN A 470 0.17 5.41 69.57
CA ASN A 470 -1.11 5.94 69.08
C ASN A 470 -2.10 4.81 68.71
N ASP A 471 -3.14 4.65 69.54
CA ASP A 471 -4.23 3.71 69.27
C ASP A 471 -5.42 4.46 68.64
N GLY A 472 -5.83 4.03 67.43
CA GLY A 472 -7.07 4.44 66.77
C GLY A 472 -6.95 5.31 65.50
N PRO A 473 -7.73 5.03 64.43
CA PRO A 473 -8.32 3.75 64.04
C PRO A 473 -7.97 3.33 62.59
N SER A 474 -7.81 2.01 62.41
CA SER A 474 -7.92 1.22 61.16
C SER A 474 -7.73 1.90 59.79
N VAL A 475 -6.60 1.61 59.12
CA VAL A 475 -6.45 1.67 57.65
C VAL A 475 -5.85 0.34 57.14
N PRO A 476 -6.33 -0.28 56.03
CA PRO A 476 -6.26 -1.75 55.89
C PRO A 476 -4.92 -2.36 55.42
N ARG A 477 -4.71 -3.63 55.82
CA ARG A 477 -3.56 -4.50 55.52
C ARG A 477 -3.21 -4.63 54.03
N ASP A 478 -4.19 -4.51 53.12
CA ASP A 478 -4.03 -4.59 51.65
C ASP A 478 -2.84 -3.78 51.10
N ARG A 479 -2.56 -2.59 51.68
CA ARG A 479 -1.49 -1.74 51.16
C ARG A 479 -0.10 -2.32 51.43
N TYR A 480 0.10 -3.04 52.54
CA TYR A 480 1.39 -3.63 52.88
C TYR A 480 1.70 -4.83 51.97
N ASP A 481 0.72 -5.71 51.77
CA ASP A 481 0.86 -6.85 50.85
C ASP A 481 1.01 -6.39 49.39
N SER A 482 0.29 -5.33 48.97
CA SER A 482 0.47 -4.74 47.63
C SER A 482 1.88 -4.21 47.36
N VAL A 483 2.66 -3.86 48.38
CA VAL A 483 4.05 -3.39 48.26
C VAL A 483 5.01 -4.58 48.25
N LYS A 484 4.80 -5.56 49.15
CA LYS A 484 5.54 -6.82 49.19
C LYS A 484 5.42 -7.61 47.87
N GLU A 485 4.24 -7.57 47.26
CA GLU A 485 3.96 -8.21 45.97
C GLU A 485 4.47 -7.38 44.77
N ARG A 486 4.66 -6.06 44.93
CA ARG A 486 5.37 -5.22 43.95
C ARG A 486 6.89 -5.51 43.95
N CYS A 487 7.50 -5.76 45.10
CA CYS A 487 8.91 -6.19 45.16
C CYS A 487 9.12 -7.57 44.51
N ARG A 488 8.30 -8.56 44.85
CA ARG A 488 8.38 -9.90 44.21
C ARG A 488 8.12 -9.87 42.70
N ARG A 489 7.32 -8.91 42.21
CA ARG A 489 7.08 -8.69 40.77
C ARG A 489 8.20 -7.88 40.09
N ALA A 490 9.10 -7.26 40.85
CA ALA A 490 10.34 -6.66 40.35
C ALA A 490 11.47 -7.70 40.32
N GLU A 491 11.59 -8.57 41.34
CA GLU A 491 12.53 -9.70 41.36
C GLU A 491 12.27 -10.67 40.21
N ARG A 492 11.03 -11.14 40.03
CA ARG A 492 10.68 -12.00 38.87
C ARG A 492 10.97 -11.34 37.52
N ARG A 493 10.86 -10.01 37.41
CA ARG A 493 11.25 -9.28 36.18
C ARG A 493 12.76 -9.17 35.99
N SER A 494 13.55 -9.26 37.06
CA SER A 494 15.00 -9.41 36.98
C SER A 494 15.36 -10.81 36.49
N ASP A 495 14.74 -11.84 37.08
CA ASP A 495 14.97 -13.25 36.70
C ASP A 495 14.48 -13.54 35.26
N GLU A 496 13.35 -12.96 34.84
CA GLU A 496 12.84 -12.98 33.46
C GLU A 496 13.78 -12.26 32.47
N LEU A 497 14.47 -11.18 32.90
CA LEU A 497 15.47 -10.50 32.07
C LEU A 497 16.78 -11.27 32.00
N GLU A 498 17.18 -11.97 33.06
CA GLU A 498 18.39 -12.81 33.09
C GLU A 498 18.20 -14.14 32.33
N THR A 499 16.99 -14.70 32.35
CA THR A 499 16.59 -15.80 31.45
C THR A 499 16.45 -15.35 29.99
N ALA A 500 15.93 -14.15 29.72
CA ALA A 500 15.93 -13.59 28.36
C ALA A 500 17.35 -13.29 27.83
N LEU A 501 18.29 -12.90 28.70
CA LEU A 501 19.70 -12.70 28.35
C LEU A 501 20.48 -14.02 28.15
N SER A 502 20.09 -15.11 28.81
CA SER A 502 20.71 -16.43 28.60
C SER A 502 20.12 -17.19 27.40
N MET A 503 18.83 -17.04 27.10
CA MET A 503 18.22 -17.59 25.87
C MET A 503 18.58 -16.84 24.57
N THR A 504 19.31 -15.72 24.65
CA THR A 504 19.77 -14.95 23.47
C THR A 504 21.23 -15.23 23.07
N ASN A 505 21.87 -16.26 23.63
CA ASN A 505 23.24 -16.66 23.30
C ASN A 505 23.36 -17.69 22.13
N ASP A 506 22.28 -17.91 21.36
CA ASP A 506 22.37 -18.66 20.11
C ASP A 506 22.88 -17.78 18.97
N LYS A 507 24.18 -17.93 18.68
CA LYS A 507 24.95 -17.09 17.74
C LYS A 507 24.40 -17.05 16.31
N GLY A 508 23.57 -18.02 15.91
CA GLY A 508 22.88 -18.02 14.61
C GLY A 508 21.76 -16.98 14.53
N GLN A 509 20.79 -17.04 15.45
CA GLN A 509 19.65 -16.11 15.46
C GLN A 509 20.08 -14.68 15.79
N ALA A 510 21.12 -14.50 16.60
CA ALA A 510 21.71 -13.18 16.86
C ALA A 510 22.25 -12.51 15.58
N GLN A 511 22.77 -13.27 14.60
CA GLN A 511 23.24 -12.70 13.33
C GLN A 511 22.10 -12.36 12.36
N GLU A 512 21.03 -13.16 12.30
CA GLU A 512 19.85 -12.82 11.51
C GLU A 512 19.05 -11.66 12.13
N MET A 513 18.86 -11.65 13.45
CA MET A 513 18.35 -10.46 14.12
C MET A 513 19.29 -9.27 13.95
N ALA A 514 20.62 -9.42 13.94
CA ALA A 514 21.51 -8.30 13.65
C ALA A 514 21.45 -7.83 12.17
N LYS A 515 21.04 -8.67 11.21
CA LYS A 515 20.73 -8.24 9.83
C LYS A 515 19.37 -7.56 9.75
N ARG A 516 18.31 -8.15 10.33
CA ARG A 516 16.96 -7.56 10.39
C ARG A 516 16.95 -6.26 11.20
N LEU A 517 17.69 -6.17 12.29
CA LEU A 517 17.91 -4.96 13.08
C LEU A 517 18.83 -3.96 12.37
N ARG A 518 19.80 -4.36 11.53
CA ARG A 518 20.50 -3.40 10.66
C ARG A 518 19.56 -2.81 9.61
N ALA A 519 18.81 -3.63 8.87
CA ALA A 519 17.83 -3.14 7.90
C ALA A 519 16.72 -2.29 8.54
N LYS A 520 16.29 -2.63 9.77
CA LYS A 520 15.30 -1.86 10.53
C LYS A 520 15.93 -0.62 11.17
N ALA A 521 17.20 -0.63 11.55
CA ALA A 521 17.96 0.53 12.05
C ALA A 521 18.46 1.46 10.92
N GLU A 522 18.50 1.01 9.67
CA GLU A 522 18.67 1.89 8.51
C GLU A 522 17.35 2.64 8.25
N ARG A 523 16.20 1.95 8.19
CA ARG A 523 14.89 2.62 8.03
C ARG A 523 14.52 3.51 9.23
N VAL A 524 14.75 3.02 10.45
CA VAL A 524 14.61 3.84 11.68
C VAL A 524 15.72 4.87 11.75
N GLY A 525 16.90 4.64 11.17
CA GLY A 525 17.99 5.60 11.08
C GLY A 525 17.71 6.74 10.11
N GLU A 526 17.00 6.51 9.01
CA GLU A 526 16.51 7.55 8.11
C GLU A 526 15.37 8.34 8.75
N ALA A 527 14.40 7.67 9.38
CA ALA A 527 13.34 8.32 10.15
C ALA A 527 13.91 9.11 11.35
N ALA A 528 14.94 8.58 12.02
CA ALA A 528 15.65 9.22 13.12
C ALA A 528 16.52 10.38 12.61
N ARG A 529 17.21 10.27 11.47
CA ARG A 529 17.89 11.42 10.83
C ARG A 529 16.88 12.52 10.47
N HIS A 530 15.71 12.18 9.97
CA HIS A 530 14.65 13.17 9.68
C HIS A 530 14.10 13.81 10.96
N LEU A 531 13.90 13.03 12.03
CA LEU A 531 13.50 13.53 13.35
C LEU A 531 14.62 14.28 14.07
N GLU A 532 15.89 13.93 13.88
CA GLU A 532 17.06 14.64 14.40
C GLU A 532 17.30 15.93 13.64
N LEU A 533 17.11 15.98 12.32
CA LEU A 533 17.10 17.23 11.57
C LEU A 533 15.96 18.16 12.05
N ARG A 534 14.77 17.60 12.33
CA ARG A 534 13.65 18.37 12.90
C ARG A 534 13.90 18.79 14.35
N LYS A 535 14.49 17.92 15.18
CA LYS A 535 14.86 18.18 16.58
C LYS A 535 16.03 19.15 16.66
N ASN A 536 17.01 19.09 15.77
CA ASN A 536 18.13 20.03 15.68
C ASN A 536 17.67 21.37 15.12
N ARG A 537 16.70 21.43 14.21
CA ARG A 537 16.02 22.68 13.84
C ARG A 537 15.22 23.26 15.01
N LEU A 538 14.45 22.46 15.74
CA LEU A 538 13.71 22.91 16.92
C LEU A 538 14.63 23.29 18.09
N LEU A 539 15.77 22.62 18.26
CA LEU A 539 16.79 22.97 19.24
C LEU A 539 17.61 24.17 18.80
N ALA A 540 17.86 24.38 17.50
CA ALA A 540 18.45 25.61 16.99
C ALA A 540 17.51 26.80 17.22
N VAL A 541 16.22 26.66 16.94
CA VAL A 541 15.18 27.66 17.25
C VAL A 541 15.07 27.88 18.76
N ARG A 542 15.06 26.82 19.58
CA ARG A 542 14.97 26.93 21.05
C ARG A 542 16.27 27.48 21.68
N LYS A 543 17.43 27.24 21.06
CA LYS A 543 18.73 27.81 21.46
C LYS A 543 18.87 29.26 20.98
N ALA A 544 18.27 29.65 19.86
CA ALA A 544 18.13 31.05 19.45
C ALA A 544 17.16 31.82 20.37
N ILE A 545 16.03 31.22 20.74
CA ILE A 545 15.09 31.79 21.73
C ILE A 545 15.78 31.93 23.10
N ARG A 546 16.57 30.93 23.53
CA ARG A 546 17.29 30.98 24.82
C ARG A 546 18.50 31.91 24.79
N ALA A 547 19.21 32.03 23.67
CA ALA A 547 20.29 33.02 23.48
C ALA A 547 19.77 34.46 23.40
N ARG A 548 18.47 34.66 23.11
CA ARG A 548 17.78 35.96 23.19
C ARG A 548 17.09 36.20 24.54
N GLY A 549 17.24 35.30 25.50
CA GLY A 549 16.68 35.40 26.85
C GLY A 549 17.67 35.94 27.89
N GLY A 550 18.71 36.65 27.46
CA GLY A 550 19.87 36.99 28.29
C GLY A 550 20.61 38.27 27.89
N ASP A 551 19.90 39.30 27.43
CA ASP A 551 20.24 40.68 27.82
C ASP A 551 19.00 41.59 27.75
N ALA A 552 19.10 42.76 28.37
CA ALA A 552 17.98 43.53 28.90
C ALA A 552 17.15 44.34 27.87
N GLY A 553 15.87 44.48 28.21
CA GLY A 553 15.25 45.81 28.29
C GLY A 553 14.45 46.32 27.08
N SER A 554 13.38 47.05 27.41
CA SER A 554 12.46 47.78 26.51
C SER A 554 11.68 46.93 25.50
N THR A 555 10.37 46.76 25.75
CA THR A 555 9.48 45.98 24.87
C THR A 555 8.27 46.78 24.39
N PRO A 556 8.29 47.26 23.13
CA PRO A 556 7.37 46.93 22.02
C PRO A 556 6.10 46.06 22.20
N ALA A 557 5.84 45.43 23.35
CA ALA A 557 4.76 44.46 23.56
C ALA A 557 3.36 45.03 23.29
N PHE A 558 3.18 46.35 23.49
CA PHE A 558 1.91 47.03 23.23
C PHE A 558 1.55 47.08 21.73
N GLN A 559 2.56 47.25 20.85
CA GLN A 559 2.34 47.26 19.40
C GLN A 559 2.14 45.84 18.83
N GLU A 560 2.71 44.82 19.47
CA GLU A 560 2.46 43.42 19.13
C GLU A 560 1.06 42.96 19.57
N LEU A 561 0.57 43.43 20.73
CA LEU A 561 -0.82 43.22 21.16
C LEU A 561 -1.85 43.81 20.17
N GLN A 562 -1.64 45.05 19.71
CA GLN A 562 -2.53 45.64 18.70
C GLN A 562 -2.50 44.89 17.35
N ARG A 563 -1.35 44.34 16.95
CA ARG A 563 -1.26 43.48 15.75
C ARG A 563 -1.98 42.14 15.93
N LEU A 564 -1.95 41.55 17.12
CA LEU A 564 -2.69 40.31 17.42
C LEU A 564 -4.22 40.53 17.44
N GLU A 565 -4.71 41.69 17.86
CA GLU A 565 -6.14 42.02 17.76
C GLU A 565 -6.60 42.25 16.32
N ALA A 566 -5.76 42.90 15.48
CA ALA A 566 -6.02 43.02 14.05
C ALA A 566 -6.09 41.64 13.38
N GLN A 567 -5.11 40.77 13.63
CA GLN A 567 -5.08 39.40 13.11
C GLN A 567 -6.26 38.54 13.59
N ARG A 568 -6.78 38.74 14.80
CA ARG A 568 -8.00 38.07 15.26
C ARG A 568 -9.25 38.51 14.50
N LYS A 569 -9.38 39.81 14.18
CA LYS A 569 -10.49 40.34 13.37
C LYS A 569 -10.43 39.82 11.92
N GLU A 570 -9.23 39.80 11.34
CA GLU A 570 -8.99 39.20 10.02
C GLU A 570 -9.34 37.70 10.02
N LEU A 571 -8.93 36.92 11.03
CA LEU A 571 -9.28 35.51 11.14
C LEU A 571 -10.79 35.27 11.30
N SER A 572 -11.53 36.14 12.02
CA SER A 572 -12.99 36.04 12.07
C SER A 572 -13.66 36.34 10.72
N GLN A 573 -13.19 37.37 10.00
CA GLN A 573 -13.68 37.67 8.65
C GLN A 573 -13.34 36.56 7.66
N VAL A 574 -12.13 35.99 7.70
CA VAL A 574 -11.73 34.84 6.87
C VAL A 574 -12.60 33.61 7.18
N ARG A 575 -13.01 33.39 8.44
CA ARG A 575 -13.89 32.27 8.79
C ARG A 575 -15.33 32.45 8.27
N GLU A 576 -15.84 33.68 8.29
CA GLU A 576 -17.15 34.03 7.71
C GLU A 576 -17.12 34.06 6.17
N PHE A 577 -15.98 34.44 5.58
CA PHE A 577 -15.75 34.33 4.13
C PHE A 577 -15.64 32.88 3.70
N LEU A 578 -14.97 32.03 4.49
CA LEU A 578 -14.88 30.59 4.26
C LEU A 578 -16.26 29.94 4.32
N SER A 579 -17.07 30.18 5.34
CA SER A 579 -18.41 29.58 5.43
C SER A 579 -19.36 30.04 4.31
N ARG A 580 -19.31 31.33 3.92
CA ARG A 580 -20.03 31.81 2.72
C ARG A 580 -19.48 31.20 1.43
N SER A 581 -18.17 31.04 1.31
CA SER A 581 -17.54 30.41 0.14
C SER A 581 -17.87 28.93 0.04
N GLU A 582 -17.99 28.23 1.17
CA GLU A 582 -18.33 26.80 1.27
C GLU A 582 -19.80 26.57 0.88
N GLN A 583 -20.72 27.41 1.37
CA GLN A 583 -22.12 27.40 0.92
C GLN A 583 -22.27 27.75 -0.58
N GLN A 584 -21.47 28.68 -1.11
CA GLN A 584 -21.43 28.96 -2.56
C GLN A 584 -20.78 27.83 -3.36
N MET A 585 -19.77 27.16 -2.81
CA MET A 585 -19.06 26.04 -3.44
C MET A 585 -19.96 24.80 -3.50
N ILE A 586 -20.67 24.45 -2.42
CA ILE A 586 -21.65 23.36 -2.41
C ILE A 586 -22.75 23.59 -3.47
N ARG A 587 -23.28 24.82 -3.56
CA ARG A 587 -24.27 25.19 -4.61
C ARG A 587 -23.71 25.12 -6.04
N ARG A 588 -22.39 25.34 -6.24
CA ARG A 588 -21.71 25.16 -7.53
C ARG A 588 -21.29 23.72 -7.82
N TRP A 589 -21.08 22.88 -6.81
CA TRP A 589 -20.51 21.53 -6.96
C TRP A 589 -21.56 20.41 -7.00
N ALA A 590 -22.79 20.65 -6.53
CA ALA A 590 -23.88 19.67 -6.60
C ALA A 590 -24.50 19.50 -8.00
N ARG A 591 -24.49 20.54 -8.85
CA ARG A 591 -25.13 20.53 -10.18
C ARG A 591 -24.30 19.96 -11.35
N PRO A 592 -22.96 20.12 -11.45
CA PRO A 592 -22.23 19.68 -12.65
C PRO A 592 -21.93 18.18 -12.67
N ARG A 593 -21.87 17.47 -11.53
CA ARG A 593 -21.49 16.04 -11.51
C ARG A 593 -22.54 15.13 -12.14
N SER A 594 -23.83 15.37 -11.91
CA SER A 594 -24.90 14.59 -12.56
C SER A 594 -24.95 14.86 -14.07
N ALA A 595 -24.82 16.12 -14.50
CA ALA A 595 -24.76 16.48 -15.91
C ALA A 595 -23.54 15.86 -16.63
N ALA A 596 -22.37 15.86 -15.98
CA ALA A 596 -21.16 15.22 -16.51
C ALA A 596 -21.31 13.69 -16.63
N ILE A 597 -21.91 13.02 -15.63
CA ILE A 597 -22.15 11.58 -15.68
C ILE A 597 -23.12 11.22 -16.81
N VAL A 598 -24.23 11.95 -16.96
CA VAL A 598 -25.17 11.73 -18.09
C VAL A 598 -24.50 12.01 -19.43
N GLY A 599 -23.64 13.03 -19.53
CA GLY A 599 -22.83 13.28 -20.73
C GLY A 599 -21.89 12.12 -21.07
N TRP A 600 -21.17 11.58 -20.09
CA TRP A 600 -20.31 10.40 -20.27
C TRP A 600 -21.07 9.14 -20.66
N VAL A 601 -22.26 8.90 -20.09
CA VAL A 601 -23.11 7.76 -20.48
C VAL A 601 -23.66 7.91 -21.91
N MET A 602 -24.01 9.13 -22.33
CA MET A 602 -24.39 9.41 -23.73
C MET A 602 -23.23 9.21 -24.70
N ILE A 603 -22.02 9.67 -24.36
CA ILE A 603 -20.81 9.44 -25.16
C ILE A 603 -20.51 7.94 -25.27
N LEU A 604 -20.60 7.20 -24.16
CA LEU A 604 -20.41 5.75 -24.15
C LEU A 604 -21.46 5.03 -25.01
N ALA A 605 -22.73 5.46 -24.98
CA ALA A 605 -23.79 4.88 -25.81
C ALA A 605 -23.58 5.12 -27.31
N VAL A 606 -23.11 6.31 -27.70
CA VAL A 606 -22.70 6.61 -29.08
C VAL A 606 -21.51 5.73 -29.48
N LEU A 607 -20.49 5.62 -28.61
CA LEU A 607 -19.30 4.82 -28.88
C LEU A 607 -19.63 3.32 -29.03
N CYS A 608 -20.50 2.77 -28.18
CA CYS A 608 -21.00 1.40 -28.31
C CYS A 608 -21.88 1.20 -29.56
N SER A 609 -22.63 2.21 -30.00
CA SER A 609 -23.42 2.13 -31.23
C SER A 609 -22.53 2.10 -32.47
N VAL A 610 -21.48 2.93 -32.52
CA VAL A 610 -20.46 2.91 -33.59
C VAL A 610 -19.65 1.60 -33.55
N GLY A 611 -19.25 1.15 -32.36
CA GLY A 611 -18.57 -0.13 -32.17
C GLY A 611 -19.43 -1.34 -32.58
N SER A 612 -20.75 -1.28 -32.36
CA SER A 612 -21.69 -2.30 -32.84
C SER A 612 -21.80 -2.34 -34.36
N TRP A 613 -21.70 -1.20 -35.05
CA TRP A 613 -21.71 -1.16 -36.51
C TRP A 613 -20.45 -1.83 -37.08
N PHE A 614 -19.27 -1.49 -36.56
CA PHE A 614 -18.00 -2.11 -36.96
C PHE A 614 -17.93 -3.60 -36.59
N GLY A 615 -18.34 -3.98 -35.38
CA GLY A 615 -18.31 -5.37 -34.93
C GLY A 615 -19.18 -6.32 -35.75
N VAL A 616 -20.31 -5.85 -36.29
CA VAL A 616 -21.15 -6.66 -37.19
C VAL A 616 -20.52 -6.82 -38.58
N GLN A 617 -19.80 -5.80 -39.08
CA GLN A 617 -19.07 -5.90 -40.35
C GLN A 617 -17.89 -6.89 -40.29
N GLU A 618 -17.29 -7.09 -39.11
CA GLU A 618 -16.23 -8.09 -38.89
C GLU A 618 -16.80 -9.52 -38.72
N MET A 619 -18.00 -9.67 -38.13
CA MET A 619 -18.57 -10.96 -37.74
C MET A 619 -19.57 -11.58 -38.73
N VAL A 620 -20.14 -10.80 -39.65
CA VAL A 620 -20.99 -11.32 -40.73
C VAL A 620 -20.33 -11.00 -42.06
N PRO A 621 -19.69 -11.97 -42.74
CA PRO A 621 -19.04 -11.71 -44.02
C PRO A 621 -20.10 -11.33 -45.06
N ILE A 622 -20.04 -10.07 -45.50
CA ILE A 622 -20.87 -9.57 -46.59
C ILE A 622 -20.42 -10.31 -47.86
N ALA A 623 -21.31 -11.14 -48.42
CA ALA A 623 -21.05 -11.84 -49.67
C ALA A 623 -20.69 -10.83 -50.76
N GLY A 624 -19.47 -10.93 -51.28
CA GLY A 624 -19.02 -10.10 -52.39
C GLY A 624 -19.48 -10.70 -53.71
N ALA A 625 -19.54 -9.87 -54.74
CA ALA A 625 -19.58 -10.33 -56.12
C ALA A 625 -18.36 -9.76 -56.85
N ALA A 626 -17.67 -10.57 -57.64
CA ALA A 626 -16.74 -10.07 -58.65
C ALA A 626 -17.41 -10.14 -60.02
N SER A 627 -17.10 -9.20 -60.92
CA SER A 627 -17.59 -9.22 -62.29
C SER A 627 -16.48 -9.05 -63.33
N VAL A 628 -16.63 -9.69 -64.48
CA VAL A 628 -15.76 -9.55 -65.67
C VAL A 628 -16.64 -9.47 -66.91
N GLU A 629 -16.41 -8.49 -67.79
CA GLU A 629 -17.03 -8.47 -69.12
C GLU A 629 -16.16 -9.24 -70.13
N ILE A 630 -16.76 -10.23 -70.80
CA ILE A 630 -16.20 -10.88 -71.98
C ILE A 630 -16.94 -10.36 -73.22
N ARG A 631 -16.15 -9.83 -74.15
CA ARG A 631 -16.63 -9.36 -75.46
C ARG A 631 -16.20 -10.32 -76.56
N ALA A 632 -17.08 -10.55 -77.52
CA ALA A 632 -16.80 -11.38 -78.67
C ALA A 632 -16.05 -10.59 -79.76
N THR A 633 -14.94 -11.16 -80.24
CA THR A 633 -14.11 -10.65 -81.33
C THR A 633 -14.13 -11.65 -82.50
N PRO A 634 -15.08 -11.51 -83.45
CA PRO A 634 -15.13 -12.32 -84.64
C PRO A 634 -14.05 -11.89 -85.64
N ARG A 635 -13.61 -12.85 -86.47
CA ARG A 635 -12.53 -12.68 -87.44
C ARG A 635 -12.75 -11.54 -88.45
N ASP A 636 -14.01 -11.21 -88.74
CA ASP A 636 -14.40 -10.20 -89.72
C ASP A 636 -14.54 -8.78 -89.13
N GLY A 637 -14.27 -8.59 -87.82
CA GLY A 637 -14.30 -7.30 -87.13
C GLY A 637 -15.68 -6.67 -86.91
N LYS A 638 -16.74 -7.23 -87.50
CA LYS A 638 -18.14 -6.78 -87.32
C LYS A 638 -18.71 -7.32 -86.00
N PRO A 639 -19.53 -6.57 -85.23
CA PRO A 639 -20.17 -7.11 -84.03
C PRO A 639 -21.06 -8.30 -84.37
N LEU A 640 -21.06 -9.35 -83.53
CA LEU A 640 -22.02 -10.45 -83.68
C LEU A 640 -23.44 -9.96 -83.40
N SER A 641 -24.42 -10.54 -84.09
CA SER A 641 -25.84 -10.25 -83.91
C SER A 641 -26.70 -11.44 -84.31
N GLY A 642 -27.94 -11.46 -83.81
CA GLY A 642 -28.89 -12.57 -84.01
C GLY A 642 -28.38 -13.90 -83.45
N SER A 643 -28.76 -14.99 -84.11
CA SER A 643 -28.48 -16.36 -83.66
C SER A 643 -27.00 -16.68 -83.43
N LYS A 644 -26.07 -15.99 -84.10
CA LYS A 644 -24.63 -16.16 -83.86
C LYS A 644 -24.16 -15.57 -82.53
N ALA A 645 -24.86 -14.58 -81.99
CA ALA A 645 -24.58 -14.03 -80.66
C ALA A 645 -25.18 -14.92 -79.55
N GLU A 646 -26.37 -15.49 -79.80
CA GLU A 646 -27.05 -16.44 -78.91
C GLU A 646 -26.22 -17.73 -78.78
N SER A 647 -25.87 -18.39 -79.90
CA SER A 647 -25.02 -19.58 -79.88
C SER A 647 -23.63 -19.34 -79.29
N TRP A 648 -23.11 -18.10 -79.40
CA TRP A 648 -21.85 -17.73 -78.77
C TRP A 648 -21.98 -17.65 -77.25
N ALA A 649 -23.09 -17.14 -76.71
CA ALA A 649 -23.36 -17.07 -75.28
C ALA A 649 -23.64 -18.46 -74.68
N GLU A 650 -24.56 -19.23 -75.29
CA GLU A 650 -24.90 -20.60 -74.88
C GLU A 650 -23.65 -21.50 -74.78
N TRP A 651 -22.70 -21.34 -75.71
CA TRP A 651 -21.44 -22.10 -75.67
C TRP A 651 -20.55 -21.74 -74.47
N HIS A 652 -20.51 -20.47 -74.05
CA HIS A 652 -19.69 -20.05 -72.90
C HIS A 652 -20.33 -20.47 -71.56
N GLU A 653 -21.66 -20.48 -71.49
CA GLU A 653 -22.41 -21.02 -70.36
C GLU A 653 -22.22 -22.55 -70.26
N ALA A 654 -22.39 -23.28 -71.37
CA ALA A 654 -22.14 -24.72 -71.42
C ALA A 654 -20.70 -25.10 -71.04
N LEU A 655 -19.70 -24.31 -71.48
CA LEU A 655 -18.29 -24.54 -71.16
C LEU A 655 -18.01 -24.51 -69.64
N ALA A 656 -18.73 -23.72 -68.86
CA ALA A 656 -18.54 -23.66 -67.41
C ALA A 656 -18.80 -25.00 -66.71
N THR A 657 -19.67 -25.83 -67.29
CA THR A 657 -20.03 -27.16 -66.79
C THR A 657 -19.22 -28.31 -67.40
N ASP A 658 -18.31 -28.04 -68.36
CA ASP A 658 -17.47 -29.07 -68.98
C ASP A 658 -16.39 -29.58 -67.99
N PRO A 659 -16.36 -30.89 -67.65
CA PRO A 659 -15.33 -31.45 -66.78
C PRO A 659 -13.89 -31.15 -67.22
N ALA A 660 -13.63 -31.06 -68.53
CA ALA A 660 -12.30 -30.70 -69.04
C ALA A 660 -11.93 -29.23 -68.72
N PHE A 661 -12.90 -28.32 -68.78
CA PHE A 661 -12.73 -26.93 -68.39
C PHE A 661 -12.51 -26.79 -66.88
N VAL A 662 -13.33 -27.45 -66.07
CA VAL A 662 -13.20 -27.50 -64.59
C VAL A 662 -11.78 -27.95 -64.18
N GLN A 663 -11.22 -28.96 -64.85
CA GLN A 663 -9.85 -29.42 -64.60
C GLN A 663 -8.77 -28.38 -64.90
N VAL A 664 -8.92 -27.61 -65.98
CA VAL A 664 -7.96 -26.55 -66.34
C VAL A 664 -8.07 -25.38 -65.38
N VAL A 665 -9.29 -24.98 -65.00
CA VAL A 665 -9.53 -23.96 -63.96
C VAL A 665 -8.94 -24.40 -62.62
N SER A 666 -9.25 -25.62 -62.16
CA SER A 666 -8.76 -26.15 -60.88
C SER A 666 -7.22 -26.18 -60.82
N LYS A 667 -6.55 -26.64 -61.88
CA LYS A 667 -5.08 -26.58 -61.99
C LYS A 667 -4.53 -25.16 -61.96
N ARG A 668 -5.23 -24.19 -62.57
CA ARG A 668 -4.82 -22.77 -62.58
C ARG A 668 -5.01 -22.11 -61.21
N LEU A 669 -6.10 -22.40 -60.51
CA LEU A 669 -6.35 -21.92 -59.14
C LEU A 669 -5.34 -22.53 -58.15
N ALA A 670 -5.04 -23.83 -58.28
CA ALA A 670 -4.01 -24.50 -57.48
C ALA A 670 -2.61 -23.92 -57.72
N ALA A 671 -2.24 -23.63 -58.98
CA ALA A 671 -0.97 -22.98 -59.31
C ALA A 671 -0.86 -21.53 -58.79
N ARG A 672 -1.99 -20.84 -58.61
CA ARG A 672 -2.08 -19.51 -57.97
C ARG A 672 -2.22 -19.57 -56.44
N GLY A 673 -2.29 -20.76 -55.83
CA GLY A 673 -2.45 -20.93 -54.37
C GLY A 673 -3.85 -20.59 -53.82
N ILE A 674 -4.85 -20.48 -54.70
CA ILE A 674 -6.23 -20.01 -54.39
C ILE A 674 -7.29 -21.09 -54.69
N ALA A 675 -6.91 -22.36 -54.66
CA ALA A 675 -7.86 -23.46 -54.89
C ALA A 675 -8.83 -23.64 -53.70
N PRO A 676 -10.15 -23.82 -53.93
CA PRO A 676 -11.11 -24.16 -52.90
C PRO A 676 -10.73 -25.43 -52.11
N SER A 677 -11.11 -25.46 -50.83
CA SER A 677 -10.90 -26.57 -49.90
C SER A 677 -11.73 -27.81 -50.28
N GLY A 678 -11.22 -28.55 -51.26
CA GLY A 678 -11.87 -29.73 -51.86
C GLY A 678 -11.36 -30.05 -53.26
N GLY A 679 -10.55 -29.18 -53.87
CA GLY A 679 -9.92 -29.44 -55.17
C GLY A 679 -10.90 -29.37 -56.34
N GLU A 680 -10.69 -30.22 -57.35
CA GLU A 680 -11.52 -30.29 -58.58
C GLU A 680 -13.05 -30.32 -58.34
N PRO A 681 -13.62 -31.17 -57.46
CA PRO A 681 -15.06 -31.18 -57.24
C PRO A 681 -15.59 -29.90 -56.55
N ALA A 682 -14.80 -29.24 -55.70
CA ALA A 682 -15.19 -27.97 -55.09
C ALA A 682 -15.14 -26.80 -56.09
N VAL A 683 -14.24 -26.87 -57.08
CA VAL A 683 -14.24 -25.94 -58.22
C VAL A 683 -15.46 -26.22 -59.14
N ALA A 684 -15.86 -27.48 -59.29
CA ALA A 684 -17.06 -27.83 -60.06
C ALA A 684 -18.33 -27.26 -59.43
N THR A 685 -18.52 -27.39 -58.11
CA THR A 685 -19.68 -26.79 -57.41
C THR A 685 -19.64 -25.27 -57.47
N MET A 686 -18.49 -24.64 -57.21
CA MET A 686 -18.35 -23.17 -57.32
C MET A 686 -18.71 -22.64 -58.72
N LEU A 687 -18.33 -23.34 -59.80
CA LEU A 687 -18.66 -22.95 -61.17
C LEU A 687 -20.14 -23.16 -61.55
N VAL A 688 -20.91 -23.89 -60.76
CA VAL A 688 -22.34 -24.18 -60.97
C VAL A 688 -23.23 -23.34 -60.06
N ASP A 689 -22.87 -23.24 -58.77
CA ASP A 689 -23.69 -22.61 -57.74
C ASP A 689 -23.41 -21.11 -57.57
N ASP A 690 -22.14 -20.69 -57.74
CA ASP A 690 -21.68 -19.32 -57.42
C ASP A 690 -21.40 -18.44 -58.66
N LEU A 691 -21.22 -19.03 -59.85
CA LEU A 691 -20.92 -18.32 -61.10
C LEU A 691 -22.18 -18.15 -61.96
N SER A 692 -22.56 -16.90 -62.24
CA SER A 692 -23.68 -16.57 -63.13
C SER A 692 -23.24 -15.82 -64.39
N PHE A 693 -24.09 -15.90 -65.42
CA PHE A 693 -23.86 -15.37 -66.77
C PHE A 693 -24.94 -14.32 -67.08
N GLU A 694 -24.57 -13.04 -67.10
CA GLU A 694 -25.44 -11.93 -67.48
C GLU A 694 -25.17 -11.52 -68.94
N SER A 695 -26.20 -11.51 -69.79
CA SER A 695 -26.07 -11.07 -71.19
C SER A 695 -26.16 -9.55 -71.30
N ASP A 696 -25.08 -8.88 -71.72
CA ASP A 696 -24.98 -7.42 -71.86
C ASP A 696 -25.17 -6.97 -73.33
N GLY A 697 -26.06 -7.68 -74.03
CA GLY A 697 -26.33 -7.50 -75.45
C GLY A 697 -25.49 -8.41 -76.38
N PRO A 698 -25.70 -8.30 -77.70
CA PRO A 698 -25.22 -9.30 -78.64
C PRO A 698 -23.68 -9.32 -78.73
N GLY A 699 -23.08 -10.46 -78.41
CA GLY A 699 -21.62 -10.63 -78.36
C GLY A 699 -20.95 -10.01 -77.13
N ARG A 700 -21.70 -9.75 -76.05
CA ARG A 700 -21.15 -9.36 -74.74
C ARG A 700 -21.80 -10.18 -73.64
N LEU A 701 -20.96 -10.75 -72.78
CA LEU A 701 -21.40 -11.56 -71.64
C LEU A 701 -20.60 -11.14 -70.43
N ARG A 702 -21.29 -10.81 -69.34
CA ARG A 702 -20.69 -10.50 -68.05
C ARG A 702 -20.78 -11.73 -67.16
N LEU A 703 -19.63 -12.17 -66.66
CA LEU A 703 -19.55 -13.22 -65.65
C LEU A 703 -19.60 -12.56 -64.28
N VAL A 704 -20.42 -13.09 -63.39
CA VAL A 704 -20.49 -12.64 -62.00
C VAL A 704 -20.22 -13.84 -61.09
N LEU A 705 -19.18 -13.77 -60.27
CA LEU A 705 -18.85 -14.78 -59.27
C LEU A 705 -19.20 -14.25 -57.88
N SER A 706 -20.17 -14.90 -57.23
CA SER A 706 -20.56 -14.60 -55.86
C SER A 706 -19.69 -15.38 -54.87
N GLY A 707 -19.55 -14.92 -53.63
CA GLY A 707 -18.98 -15.75 -52.57
C GLY A 707 -18.55 -15.00 -51.31
N MET A 708 -18.10 -15.79 -50.33
CA MET A 708 -17.81 -15.29 -48.97
C MET A 708 -16.45 -14.58 -48.87
N ASP A 709 -15.42 -15.07 -49.57
CA ASP A 709 -14.05 -14.54 -49.49
C ASP A 709 -13.80 -13.41 -50.50
N ARG A 710 -14.21 -12.19 -50.13
CA ARG A 710 -14.05 -10.95 -50.93
C ARG A 710 -12.62 -10.74 -51.48
N ARG A 711 -11.58 -11.23 -50.79
CA ARG A 711 -10.16 -11.18 -51.23
C ARG A 711 -9.81 -12.17 -52.34
N LEU A 712 -10.51 -13.30 -52.42
CA LEU A 712 -10.24 -14.38 -53.38
C LEU A 712 -11.14 -14.32 -54.61
N LEU A 713 -12.30 -13.66 -54.54
CA LEU A 713 -13.26 -13.55 -55.65
C LEU A 713 -12.65 -12.98 -56.93
N ALA A 714 -12.01 -11.81 -56.88
CA ALA A 714 -11.44 -11.19 -58.08
C ALA A 714 -10.29 -12.03 -58.71
N PRO A 715 -9.29 -12.53 -57.95
CA PRO A 715 -8.26 -13.43 -58.49
C PRO A 715 -8.79 -14.77 -59.04
N THR A 716 -9.88 -15.28 -58.46
CA THR A 716 -10.54 -16.53 -58.89
C THR A 716 -11.31 -16.31 -60.18
N LEU A 717 -12.14 -15.26 -60.25
CA LEU A 717 -12.88 -14.90 -61.47
C LEU A 717 -11.92 -14.52 -62.61
N ASP A 718 -10.83 -13.82 -62.34
CA ASP A 718 -9.77 -13.56 -63.34
C ASP A 718 -9.16 -14.86 -63.88
N ALA A 719 -8.90 -15.85 -63.02
CA ALA A 719 -8.40 -17.16 -63.45
C ALA A 719 -9.42 -17.90 -64.32
N VAL A 720 -10.70 -17.88 -63.94
CA VAL A 720 -11.81 -18.48 -64.70
C VAL A 720 -11.97 -17.80 -66.06
N ALA A 721 -12.13 -16.48 -66.08
CA ALA A 721 -12.36 -15.69 -67.29
C ALA A 721 -11.17 -15.74 -68.26
N THR A 722 -9.94 -15.71 -67.76
CA THR A 722 -8.73 -15.93 -68.59
C THR A 722 -8.63 -17.36 -69.11
N THR A 723 -9.16 -18.36 -68.39
CA THR A 723 -9.22 -19.74 -68.90
C THR A 723 -10.26 -19.84 -70.00
N MET A 724 -11.44 -19.29 -69.77
CA MET A 724 -12.56 -19.23 -70.70
C MET A 724 -12.18 -18.51 -72.00
N ALA A 725 -11.52 -17.35 -71.92
CA ALA A 725 -10.99 -16.64 -73.07
C ALA A 725 -9.98 -17.49 -73.86
N SER A 726 -9.09 -18.21 -73.17
CA SER A 726 -8.08 -19.05 -73.81
C SER A 726 -8.66 -20.29 -74.51
N GLU A 727 -9.72 -20.90 -73.96
CA GLU A 727 -10.38 -22.07 -74.59
C GLU A 727 -11.33 -21.63 -75.71
N SER A 728 -12.04 -20.52 -75.53
CA SER A 728 -12.80 -19.84 -76.57
C SER A 728 -11.92 -19.53 -77.79
N ALA A 729 -10.71 -19.00 -77.59
CA ALA A 729 -9.76 -18.75 -78.67
C ALA A 729 -9.26 -20.02 -79.39
N ARG A 730 -9.18 -21.17 -78.68
CA ARG A 730 -8.80 -22.48 -79.24
C ARG A 730 -9.91 -23.10 -80.08
N GLN A 731 -11.16 -22.96 -79.65
CA GLN A 731 -12.32 -23.58 -80.30
C GLN A 731 -13.02 -22.67 -81.32
N ALA A 732 -12.77 -21.35 -81.31
CA ALA A 732 -13.32 -20.40 -82.28
C ALA A 732 -13.24 -20.84 -83.76
N PRO A 733 -12.17 -21.49 -84.26
CA PRO A 733 -12.12 -21.98 -85.65
C PRO A 733 -13.06 -23.16 -85.97
N ARG A 734 -13.67 -23.78 -84.95
CA ARG A 734 -14.59 -24.93 -85.06
C ARG A 734 -16.05 -24.56 -84.77
N ARG A 735 -16.32 -23.31 -84.39
CA ARG A 735 -17.66 -22.79 -84.06
C ARG A 735 -18.22 -22.00 -85.22
N ASP A 736 -19.52 -22.07 -85.44
CA ASP A 736 -20.22 -21.36 -86.54
C ASP A 736 -20.22 -19.82 -86.38
N ASP A 737 -19.92 -19.33 -85.16
CA ASP A 737 -19.72 -17.92 -84.85
C ASP A 737 -18.33 -17.39 -85.27
N GLY A 738 -17.31 -18.25 -85.37
CA GLY A 738 -15.93 -17.88 -85.68
C GLY A 738 -15.26 -16.92 -84.68
N ALA A 739 -15.82 -16.76 -83.47
CA ALA A 739 -15.54 -15.63 -82.60
C ALA A 739 -14.76 -15.98 -81.33
N ARG A 740 -13.74 -15.17 -81.02
CA ARG A 740 -12.91 -15.32 -79.82
C ARG A 740 -13.46 -14.47 -78.67
N ALA A 741 -13.39 -14.96 -77.45
CA ALA A 741 -13.58 -14.14 -76.27
C ALA A 741 -12.35 -13.24 -76.01
N SER A 742 -12.57 -11.94 -75.86
CA SER A 742 -11.61 -10.96 -75.36
C SER A 742 -12.14 -10.34 -74.07
N LEU A 743 -11.32 -10.33 -73.02
CA LEU A 743 -11.63 -9.69 -71.74
C LEU A 743 -11.69 -8.17 -71.94
N SER A 744 -12.77 -7.54 -71.48
CA SER A 744 -12.96 -6.09 -71.53
C SER A 744 -12.95 -5.55 -70.10
N GLY A 745 -11.86 -4.88 -69.73
CA GLY A 745 -11.67 -4.31 -68.41
C GLY A 745 -10.34 -3.55 -68.34
N GLU A 746 -10.30 -2.46 -67.59
CA GLU A 746 -9.08 -1.66 -67.40
C GLU A 746 -8.15 -2.38 -66.42
N GLN A 747 -6.97 -2.80 -66.88
CA GLN A 747 -6.02 -3.57 -66.08
C GLN A 747 -5.43 -2.78 -64.89
N THR A 748 -5.69 -1.48 -64.84
CA THR A 748 -5.31 -0.47 -63.84
C THR A 748 -6.25 -0.40 -62.64
N ALA A 749 -7.47 -0.95 -62.72
CA ALA A 749 -8.52 -0.74 -61.70
C ALA A 749 -8.40 -1.65 -60.45
N ASN A 750 -7.49 -2.63 -60.48
CA ASN A 750 -7.29 -3.60 -59.40
C ASN A 750 -5.78 -3.62 -59.04
N PRO A 751 -5.38 -3.46 -57.76
CA PRO A 751 -3.96 -3.33 -57.37
C PRO A 751 -3.05 -4.48 -57.84
N ASP A 752 -3.61 -5.67 -58.11
CA ASP A 752 -2.89 -6.85 -58.60
C ASP A 752 -2.94 -7.04 -60.14
N GLY A 753 -3.52 -6.10 -60.90
CA GLY A 753 -3.45 -6.09 -62.38
C GLY A 753 -4.34 -7.11 -63.11
N GLY A 754 -5.43 -7.56 -62.49
CA GLY A 754 -6.42 -8.49 -63.07
C GLY A 754 -7.63 -7.81 -63.72
N TYR A 755 -8.39 -8.55 -64.53
CA TYR A 755 -9.55 -8.01 -65.27
C TYR A 755 -10.86 -7.95 -64.47
N ALA A 756 -10.90 -8.55 -63.28
CA ALA A 756 -12.09 -8.63 -62.45
C ALA A 756 -12.27 -7.38 -61.59
N THR A 757 -13.44 -6.76 -61.70
CA THR A 757 -13.89 -5.67 -60.83
C THR A 757 -14.70 -6.24 -59.66
N LEU A 758 -14.53 -5.65 -58.48
CA LEU A 758 -15.26 -6.06 -57.29
C LEU A 758 -16.53 -5.22 -57.16
N ILE A 759 -17.69 -5.87 -57.21
CA ILE A 759 -18.99 -5.26 -56.95
C ILE A 759 -19.31 -5.49 -55.47
N ASP A 760 -19.47 -4.40 -54.73
CA ASP A 760 -19.89 -4.48 -53.34
C ASP A 760 -21.33 -4.97 -53.26
N GLY A 761 -21.50 -6.16 -52.67
CA GLY A 761 -22.78 -6.84 -52.58
C GLY A 761 -23.81 -6.00 -51.82
N ALA A 762 -25.07 -6.09 -52.26
CA ALA A 762 -26.17 -5.44 -51.57
C ALA A 762 -26.21 -5.90 -50.11
N ILE A 763 -26.28 -4.95 -49.16
CA ILE A 763 -26.30 -5.24 -47.72
C ILE A 763 -27.51 -6.15 -47.43
N SER A 764 -27.23 -7.39 -47.01
CA SER A 764 -28.30 -8.35 -46.70
C SER A 764 -29.24 -7.79 -45.64
N PRO A 765 -30.58 -7.98 -45.77
CA PRO A 765 -31.54 -7.55 -44.76
C PRO A 765 -31.25 -8.17 -43.37
N ASP A 766 -30.58 -9.31 -43.32
CA ASP A 766 -30.17 -9.95 -42.07
C ASP A 766 -29.08 -9.16 -41.34
N VAL A 767 -28.12 -8.56 -42.07
CA VAL A 767 -27.10 -7.67 -41.49
C VAL A 767 -27.75 -6.40 -40.93
N LEU A 768 -28.72 -5.84 -41.65
CA LEU A 768 -29.49 -4.67 -41.22
C LEU A 768 -30.33 -4.95 -39.96
N THR A 769 -31.00 -6.10 -39.88
CA THR A 769 -31.78 -6.48 -38.69
C THR A 769 -30.89 -6.82 -37.50
N PHE A 770 -29.78 -7.54 -37.68
CA PHE A 770 -28.87 -7.88 -36.59
C PHE A 770 -28.18 -6.62 -36.02
N THR A 771 -27.72 -5.72 -36.88
CA THR A 771 -27.14 -4.43 -36.46
C THR A 771 -28.17 -3.56 -35.72
N GLY A 772 -29.41 -3.50 -36.24
CA GLY A 772 -30.51 -2.79 -35.57
C GLY A 772 -30.85 -3.36 -34.19
N LEU A 773 -30.76 -4.68 -34.02
CA LEU A 773 -31.07 -5.36 -32.76
C LEU A 773 -29.99 -5.13 -31.69
N ILE A 774 -28.70 -5.17 -32.05
CA ILE A 774 -27.61 -4.88 -31.11
C ILE A 774 -27.59 -3.39 -30.73
N ALA A 775 -27.73 -2.48 -31.71
CA ALA A 775 -27.82 -1.05 -31.46
C ALA A 775 -29.04 -0.69 -30.58
N GLY A 776 -30.20 -1.32 -30.84
CA GLY A 776 -31.39 -1.19 -30.00
C GLY A 776 -31.17 -1.68 -28.57
N GLY A 777 -30.53 -2.83 -28.39
CA GLY A 777 -30.18 -3.38 -27.07
C GLY A 777 -29.24 -2.47 -26.28
N ALA A 778 -28.20 -1.93 -26.92
CA ALA A 778 -27.27 -0.98 -26.29
C ALA A 778 -27.97 0.32 -25.84
N LEU A 779 -28.90 0.83 -26.66
CA LEU A 779 -29.67 2.04 -26.35
C LEU A 779 -30.62 1.82 -25.16
N VAL A 780 -31.34 0.68 -25.12
CA VAL A 780 -32.21 0.32 -23.99
C VAL A 780 -31.42 0.15 -22.69
N MET A 781 -30.26 -0.51 -22.73
CA MET A 781 -29.39 -0.66 -21.56
C MET A 781 -28.83 0.68 -21.05
N SER A 782 -28.48 1.60 -21.96
CA SER A 782 -28.06 2.96 -21.59
C SER A 782 -29.19 3.73 -20.89
N LEU A 783 -30.41 3.70 -21.45
CA LEU A 783 -31.59 4.32 -20.82
C LEU A 783 -31.91 3.73 -19.45
N LEU A 784 -31.77 2.41 -19.26
CA LEU A 784 -31.92 1.75 -17.96
C LEU A 784 -30.88 2.25 -16.94
N MET A 785 -29.61 2.37 -17.33
CA MET A 785 -28.55 2.91 -16.46
C MET A 785 -28.79 4.38 -16.10
N ILE A 786 -29.23 5.21 -17.05
CA ILE A 786 -29.63 6.61 -16.78
C ILE A 786 -30.80 6.65 -15.78
N GLY A 787 -31.80 5.79 -15.96
CA GLY A 787 -32.93 5.65 -15.03
C GLY A 787 -32.51 5.24 -13.62
N LEU A 788 -31.58 4.28 -13.50
CA LEU A 788 -31.03 3.84 -12.21
C LEU A 788 -30.28 4.95 -11.48
N VAL A 789 -29.42 5.69 -12.19
CA VAL A 789 -28.70 6.85 -11.66
C VAL A 789 -29.67 7.95 -11.21
N TYR A 790 -30.71 8.22 -12.00
CA TYR A 790 -31.76 9.19 -11.63
C TYR A 790 -32.51 8.76 -10.35
N LEU A 791 -32.85 7.47 -10.22
CA LEU A 791 -33.53 6.94 -9.05
C LEU A 791 -32.67 7.05 -7.77
N ALA A 792 -31.37 6.79 -7.88
CA ALA A 792 -30.42 6.93 -6.79
C ALA A 792 -30.27 8.39 -6.34
N LEU A 793 -30.16 9.33 -7.29
CA LEU A 793 -30.12 10.77 -7.00
C LEU A 793 -31.44 11.28 -6.38
N ALA A 794 -32.59 10.78 -6.84
CA ALA A 794 -33.89 11.13 -6.26
C ALA A 794 -34.05 10.62 -4.82
N ARG A 795 -33.53 9.42 -4.50
CA ARG A 795 -33.46 8.92 -3.11
C ARG A 795 -32.53 9.78 -2.25
N ALA A 796 -31.33 10.09 -2.72
CA ALA A 796 -30.37 10.92 -2.00
C ALA A 796 -30.94 12.31 -1.68
N LYS A 797 -31.72 12.90 -2.61
CA LYS A 797 -32.40 14.18 -2.38
C LYS A 797 -33.43 14.12 -1.24
N ARG A 798 -34.27 13.06 -1.18
CA ARG A 798 -35.28 12.91 -0.11
C ARG A 798 -34.64 12.81 1.27
N VAL A 799 -33.59 12.00 1.42
CA VAL A 799 -32.86 11.85 2.70
C VAL A 799 -32.26 13.19 3.15
N PHE A 800 -31.81 14.02 2.20
CA PHE A 800 -31.30 15.35 2.51
C PHE A 800 -32.42 16.32 2.97
N GLU A 801 -33.56 16.32 2.28
CA GLU A 801 -34.74 17.15 2.64
C GLU A 801 -35.32 16.73 4.02
N GLU A 802 -35.34 15.43 4.34
CA GLU A 802 -35.70 14.92 5.66
C GLU A 802 -34.73 15.44 6.74
N SER A 803 -33.42 15.39 6.49
CA SER A 803 -32.40 15.89 7.44
C SER A 803 -32.45 17.40 7.68
N GLU A 804 -32.82 18.19 6.66
CA GLU A 804 -32.97 19.65 6.77
C GLU A 804 -34.24 20.03 7.55
N SER A 805 -35.31 19.24 7.42
CA SER A 805 -36.55 19.42 8.19
C SER A 805 -36.42 19.06 9.68
N GLY A 806 -35.62 18.04 10.02
CA GLY A 806 -35.40 17.63 11.43
C GLY A 806 -34.44 18.52 12.22
N GLY A 807 -33.65 19.37 11.54
CA GLY A 807 -32.69 20.28 12.18
C GLY A 807 -33.28 21.57 12.76
N GLY A 808 -34.55 21.88 12.47
CA GLY A 808 -35.19 23.16 12.83
C GLY A 808 -35.73 23.25 14.27
N GLU A 809 -35.85 22.14 15.00
CA GLU A 809 -36.62 22.08 16.26
C GLU A 809 -35.76 22.24 17.54
N PHE A 810 -34.45 22.41 17.41
CA PHE A 810 -33.51 22.53 18.55
C PHE A 810 -32.88 23.93 18.72
N ALA A 811 -33.54 24.98 18.22
CA ALA A 811 -33.07 26.36 18.32
C ALA A 811 -34.13 27.32 18.87
N THR A 812 -34.54 27.09 20.13
CA THR A 812 -35.25 28.07 21.00
C THR A 812 -34.65 28.05 22.39
#